data_AF-A0A538FDY1-F1
#
_entry.id   AF-A0A538FDY1-F1
#
_cell.length_a   1.000
_cell.length_b   1.000
_cell.length_c   1.000
_cell.angle_alpha   90.00
_cell.angle_beta   90.00
_cell.angle_gamma   90.00
#
_symmetry.space_group_name_H-M   'P 1'
#
loop_
_entity.id
_entity.type
_entity.pdbx_description
1 polymer ?
#
loop_
_entity_poly.entity_id
_entity_poly.type
_entity_poly.pdbx_seq_one_letter_code
_entity_poly.pdbx_strand_id
1 'polypeptide(L)'
;MRKASRNIDARVRRLARPGDRRGRFYNCPAVSEAPFVHLHVHSEYSILDGACRIPGLAARAAELEMPAVSLTDHGSLAGAVQLYQEATKQGVKPLIGCEVYVADDRKAQQKGYAHLTLLAESNAGYSNLIKLASAGYLEGYYYKPRVDWELLSNHADGLVALSGCLSGRVAKAMEENRPNDAAADLDRLAQIFGRDSTYVEIQNAWLDIQQRINPMLAELAATAKLPLVATGDVHYLMHSDARAHEALLCIQSGDSLKNPDHWKFDTDQFYFKTPAEMAADFADYPEAVARTLEIAERCNVALALGEILLPKFPLPDGRDAFDYLVELTEKGLQKRYDHATPELQERLRFELKTIKEMGFSDYFLIVWDFVAFAKRNGIQVGPGRGSAAGSLVAYCLEITDIDPIKYDLLFERFLNPGRKSMPDMDIDFAVAGRDRVINYVAEKYGRDRVAQIITFGTMMARAAVRDAGRVLEIPYGTVDRIAKLIPEGPKVYLDDCLKGGAELKQAYDAEPLVKEIVDLAKPLEGLIRQDSIHAAGVVISDRPLTDIVPLQQKGSDQEVVTQFGMWDVEALGLLKMDFLGLRNLDVIDKAVGLIGNGLNLSRIPLDDKKTYEMLARGEAAGVFQFESSGMREALRQVKPTEFEDLIALVALYRPGPMGYIPVYARRKNGQEPVSFIDPRLEAITGVTHGTCLCGDTLVFDAATGRRKRLDQLAEYDDVLVQGIDDELNTAYAPIRAWVDNGLRPVYRLRLRNGSTITATADHRFLTEVGWRELRELDSGDFLATPAYVRPAYEGRYLEERERARVKVLAYLLAEGGLSSTAPPAFHSSNATLSDDFERACRDGFDDLKLHRRVQVRGVNRITVSTGRIGPRAPSQLEAWLRALGLRWKLSDPRGAGKRKGPRSGEKWIPECVFELADEEIARFLAAYWDCDGHVDERCAWLKTISARTAVDLQTLLLRLGIRATIHKSTYVAAERGRKVTREAYQVTTRGTRRFVEKIQPWMVTEKALVRTSATDTSRHVSRQQALDEILAASSRLKPREGQRMRAGTLSVRALAAQTGIDR
;
A
#
# COMPACT_ATOMS: atom_id res chain seq x y z
N MET A 1 -16.28 8.43 -36.70
CA MET A 1 -14.93 7.84 -36.44
C MET A 1 -15.04 6.52 -35.68
N ARG A 2 -15.60 5.49 -36.33
CA ARG A 2 -15.79 4.14 -35.79
C ARG A 2 -14.86 3.19 -36.55
N LYS A 3 -13.66 2.87 -36.04
CA LYS A 3 -12.86 1.68 -36.44
C LYS A 3 -11.53 1.44 -35.69
N ALA A 4 -11.11 2.29 -34.75
CA ALA A 4 -9.81 2.12 -34.08
C ALA A 4 -9.84 1.44 -32.69
N SER A 5 -10.96 1.39 -31.97
CA SER A 5 -10.98 0.97 -30.56
C SER A 5 -11.29 -0.51 -30.29
N ARG A 6 -11.23 -1.40 -31.29
CA ARG A 6 -11.56 -2.83 -31.13
C ARG A 6 -10.37 -3.80 -31.06
N ASN A 7 -9.12 -3.32 -31.07
CA ASN A 7 -7.93 -4.18 -31.21
C ASN A 7 -7.01 -4.26 -29.98
N ILE A 8 -7.35 -3.64 -28.85
CA ILE A 8 -6.51 -3.69 -27.63
C ILE A 8 -6.96 -4.81 -26.67
N ASP A 9 -8.25 -5.15 -26.61
CA ASP A 9 -8.78 -6.24 -25.76
C ASP A 9 -8.50 -7.68 -26.26
N ALA A 10 -7.99 -7.84 -27.48
CA ALA A 10 -7.82 -9.15 -28.10
C ALA A 10 -6.45 -9.81 -27.81
N ARG A 11 -5.51 -9.13 -27.15
CA ARG A 11 -4.15 -9.64 -26.90
C ARG A 11 -3.89 -10.15 -25.48
N VAL A 12 -4.74 -9.82 -24.51
CA VAL A 12 -4.65 -10.37 -23.13
C VAL A 12 -5.50 -11.63 -22.95
N ARG A 13 -6.40 -11.94 -23.89
CA ARG A 13 -7.24 -13.17 -23.88
C ARG A 13 -6.73 -14.34 -24.74
N ARG A 14 -5.46 -14.35 -25.17
CA ARG A 14 -4.87 -15.46 -25.95
C ARG A 14 -3.63 -16.08 -25.28
N LEU A 15 -3.81 -16.63 -24.09
CA LEU A 15 -3.02 -17.76 -23.59
C LEU A 15 -3.87 -18.92 -23.05
N ALA A 16 -5.18 -18.91 -23.32
CA ALA A 16 -6.02 -20.09 -23.19
C ALA A 16 -6.33 -20.62 -24.59
N ARG A 17 -5.76 -21.77 -24.97
CA ARG A 17 -6.32 -22.62 -26.03
C ARG A 17 -6.70 -23.98 -25.46
N PRO A 18 -7.91 -24.47 -25.78
CA PRO A 18 -8.42 -25.76 -25.36
C PRO A 18 -7.96 -26.88 -26.30
N GLY A 19 -7.80 -28.08 -25.76
CA GLY A 19 -7.81 -29.32 -26.53
C GLY A 19 -6.54 -30.14 -26.43
N ASP A 20 -6.40 -30.89 -25.34
CA ASP A 20 -6.17 -32.33 -25.51
C ASP A 20 -6.98 -33.09 -24.47
N ARG A 21 -7.82 -34.02 -24.94
CA ARG A 21 -8.76 -34.80 -24.14
C ARG A 21 -8.20 -36.22 -24.03
N ARG A 22 -8.16 -36.69 -22.78
CA ARG A 22 -8.08 -38.09 -22.29
C ARG A 22 -6.68 -38.60 -21.94
N GLY A 23 -6.51 -38.83 -20.64
CA GLY A 23 -5.76 -39.98 -20.13
C GLY A 23 -4.45 -39.65 -19.44
N ARG A 24 -4.53 -39.22 -18.17
CA ARG A 24 -3.72 -39.77 -17.07
C ARG A 24 -4.17 -39.20 -15.73
N PHE A 25 -4.89 -40.05 -15.00
CA PHE A 25 -4.92 -40.03 -13.55
C PHE A 25 -3.51 -40.31 -13.00
N TYR A 26 -3.26 -39.81 -11.79
CA TYR A 26 -2.13 -40.04 -10.88
C TYR A 26 -0.82 -39.27 -11.15
N ASN A 27 -0.60 -38.22 -10.35
CA ASN A 27 0.42 -38.34 -9.31
C ASN A 27 0.03 -37.55 -8.05
N CYS A 28 -0.23 -38.33 -7.01
CA CYS A 28 -0.52 -37.99 -5.63
C CYS A 28 0.75 -37.38 -5.00
N PRO A 29 0.70 -36.21 -4.32
CA PRO A 29 1.59 -35.99 -3.20
C PRO A 29 1.15 -36.95 -2.07
N ALA A 30 2.11 -37.56 -1.40
CA ALA A 30 1.90 -38.58 -0.36
C ALA A 30 0.74 -38.22 0.59
N VAL A 31 -0.07 -39.23 0.90
CA VAL A 31 -1.18 -39.20 1.86
C VAL A 31 -0.68 -38.59 3.18
N SER A 32 -1.21 -37.41 3.52
CA SER A 32 -1.35 -37.00 4.92
C SER A 32 -2.55 -37.76 5.48
N GLU A 33 -2.36 -38.52 6.56
CA GLU A 33 -3.28 -39.57 7.04
C GLU A 33 -4.57 -39.08 7.72
N ALA A 34 -4.89 -37.77 7.74
CA ALA A 34 -6.27 -37.25 7.89
C ALA A 34 -6.35 -35.73 7.63
N PRO A 35 -6.99 -35.24 6.54
CA PRO A 35 -7.25 -33.81 6.40
C PRO A 35 -8.46 -33.43 7.28
N PHE A 36 -8.30 -32.43 8.13
CA PHE A 36 -9.32 -31.96 9.08
C PHE A 36 -9.55 -30.45 8.88
N VAL A 37 -10.75 -29.96 9.23
CA VAL A 37 -11.10 -28.54 9.22
C VAL A 37 -11.82 -28.18 10.51
N HIS A 38 -11.41 -27.09 11.17
CA HIS A 38 -12.15 -26.56 12.32
C HIS A 38 -13.49 -25.96 11.88
N LEU A 39 -14.58 -26.44 12.48
CA LEU A 39 -15.96 -25.98 12.24
C LEU A 39 -16.55 -25.13 13.37
N HIS A 40 -15.83 -25.02 14.50
CA HIS A 40 -16.24 -24.28 15.69
C HIS A 40 -15.05 -23.42 16.15
N VAL A 41 -15.07 -22.13 15.81
CA VAL A 41 -13.95 -21.19 16.02
C VAL A 41 -14.48 -19.81 16.40
N HIS A 42 -13.93 -19.25 17.47
CA HIS A 42 -14.21 -17.91 17.97
C HIS A 42 -13.05 -16.97 17.63
N SER A 43 -13.38 -15.82 17.05
CA SER A 43 -12.45 -14.74 16.75
C SER A 43 -12.48 -13.62 17.78
N GLU A 44 -11.72 -12.56 17.54
CA GLU A 44 -11.80 -11.34 18.33
C GLU A 44 -13.20 -10.70 18.38
N TYR A 45 -14.12 -11.08 17.49
CA TYR A 45 -15.51 -10.60 17.48
C TYR A 45 -16.44 -11.33 18.47
N SER A 46 -15.99 -12.45 19.05
CA SER A 46 -16.51 -12.95 20.32
C SER A 46 -15.93 -12.09 21.44
N ILE A 47 -16.45 -10.86 21.57
CA ILE A 47 -15.81 -9.76 22.31
C ILE A 47 -15.39 -10.17 23.73
N LEU A 48 -14.08 -10.06 23.99
CA LEU A 48 -13.40 -10.39 25.24
C LEU A 48 -13.45 -11.88 25.66
N ASP A 49 -13.82 -12.77 24.75
CA ASP A 49 -13.83 -14.22 24.92
C ASP A 49 -12.87 -14.86 23.90
N GLY A 50 -13.14 -14.66 22.61
CA GLY A 50 -12.25 -15.11 21.53
C GLY A 50 -11.03 -14.21 21.33
N ALA A 51 -9.88 -14.84 21.11
CA ALA A 51 -8.58 -14.20 20.86
C ALA A 51 -7.98 -14.53 19.49
N CYS A 52 -8.67 -15.27 18.63
CA CYS A 52 -8.18 -15.57 17.28
C CYS A 52 -8.37 -14.38 16.34
N ARG A 53 -7.29 -13.64 16.05
CA ARG A 53 -7.35 -12.57 15.04
C ARG A 53 -7.60 -13.11 13.65
N ILE A 54 -8.64 -12.65 12.96
CA ILE A 54 -9.05 -13.18 11.63
C ILE A 54 -7.90 -13.29 10.60
N PRO A 55 -7.04 -12.26 10.41
CA PRO A 55 -5.91 -12.40 9.46
C PRO A 55 -4.92 -13.49 9.86
N GLY A 56 -4.66 -13.66 11.17
CA GLY A 56 -3.80 -14.71 11.70
C GLY A 56 -4.44 -16.09 11.59
N LEU A 57 -5.75 -16.18 11.81
CA LEU A 57 -6.55 -17.40 11.67
C LEU A 57 -6.52 -17.92 10.22
N ALA A 58 -6.77 -17.05 9.24
CA ALA A 58 -6.70 -17.41 7.82
C ALA A 58 -5.29 -17.84 7.38
N ALA A 59 -4.25 -17.15 7.86
CA ALA A 59 -2.87 -17.51 7.59
C ALA A 59 -2.48 -18.87 8.21
N ARG A 60 -2.94 -19.14 9.44
CA ARG A 60 -2.67 -20.41 10.13
C ARG A 60 -3.35 -21.59 9.45
N ALA A 61 -4.60 -21.42 9.00
CA ALA A 61 -5.30 -22.45 8.23
C ALA A 61 -4.53 -22.80 6.94
N ALA A 62 -4.01 -21.80 6.23
CA ALA A 62 -3.18 -22.01 5.04
C ALA A 62 -1.85 -22.70 5.37
N GLU A 63 -1.18 -22.32 6.46
CA GLU A 63 0.06 -22.95 6.93
C GLU A 63 -0.13 -24.43 7.27
N LEU A 64 -1.28 -24.80 7.85
CA LEU A 64 -1.64 -26.17 8.21
C LEU A 64 -2.27 -26.97 7.05
N GLU A 65 -2.27 -26.41 5.83
CA GLU A 65 -2.84 -27.02 4.64
C GLU A 65 -4.33 -27.40 4.78
N MET A 66 -5.07 -26.69 5.64
CA MET A 66 -6.50 -26.89 5.79
C MET A 66 -7.23 -26.27 4.59
N PRO A 67 -8.15 -27.00 3.91
CA PRO A 67 -8.82 -26.48 2.72
C PRO A 67 -9.83 -25.37 3.02
N ALA A 68 -10.28 -25.26 4.28
CA ALA A 68 -11.28 -24.30 4.71
C ALA A 68 -11.02 -23.82 6.15
N VAL A 69 -11.62 -22.69 6.52
CA VAL A 69 -11.59 -22.11 7.86
C VAL A 69 -12.96 -21.54 8.22
N SER A 70 -13.47 -21.89 9.39
CA SER A 70 -14.77 -21.40 9.87
C SER A 70 -14.65 -20.23 10.82
N LEU A 71 -15.76 -19.53 10.99
CA LEU A 71 -15.99 -18.60 12.08
C LEU A 71 -17.40 -18.80 12.62
N THR A 72 -17.53 -19.04 13.92
CA THR A 72 -18.78 -19.27 14.64
C THR A 72 -18.81 -18.43 15.92
N ASP A 73 -18.59 -17.12 15.79
CA ASP A 73 -18.60 -16.21 16.93
C ASP A 73 -19.91 -16.25 17.72
N HIS A 74 -19.83 -15.88 19.01
CA HIS A 74 -20.95 -15.90 19.94
C HIS A 74 -22.06 -14.91 19.56
N GLY A 75 -23.15 -15.42 18.99
CA GLY A 75 -24.35 -14.66 18.65
C GLY A 75 -24.11 -13.51 17.68
N SER A 76 -22.97 -13.47 16.99
CA SER A 76 -22.52 -12.35 16.17
C SER A 76 -21.96 -12.84 14.84
N LEU A 77 -22.17 -12.06 13.79
CA LEU A 77 -21.58 -12.29 12.48
C LEU A 77 -20.52 -11.25 12.13
N ALA A 78 -20.17 -10.34 13.04
CA ALA A 78 -19.36 -9.16 12.75
C ALA A 78 -18.07 -9.44 11.94
N GLY A 79 -17.40 -10.57 12.19
CA GLY A 79 -16.18 -10.97 11.47
C GLY A 79 -16.38 -11.64 10.10
N ALA A 80 -17.61 -11.92 9.67
CA ALA A 80 -17.89 -12.76 8.50
C ALA A 80 -17.32 -12.20 7.18
N VAL A 81 -17.49 -10.89 6.93
CA VAL A 81 -16.97 -10.23 5.71
C VAL A 81 -15.44 -10.20 5.72
N GLN A 82 -14.83 -9.91 6.87
CA GLN A 82 -13.39 -9.90 7.03
C GLN A 82 -12.78 -11.30 6.82
N LEU A 83 -13.39 -12.34 7.39
CA LEU A 83 -12.99 -13.73 7.15
C LEU A 83 -13.05 -14.07 5.66
N TYR A 84 -14.15 -13.72 5.00
CA TYR A 84 -14.32 -13.99 3.57
C TYR A 84 -13.20 -13.36 2.74
N GLN A 85 -12.84 -12.10 3.03
CA GLN A 85 -11.77 -11.40 2.34
C GLN A 85 -10.38 -12.00 2.63
N GLU A 86 -10.04 -12.23 3.90
CA GLU A 86 -8.72 -12.72 4.30
C GLU A 86 -8.48 -14.18 3.91
N ALA A 87 -9.47 -15.07 4.11
CA ALA A 87 -9.37 -16.47 3.69
C ALA A 87 -9.22 -16.58 2.16
N THR A 88 -10.01 -15.80 1.38
CA THR A 88 -9.91 -15.77 -0.08
C THR A 88 -8.52 -15.30 -0.55
N LYS A 89 -7.93 -14.30 0.11
CA LYS A 89 -6.55 -13.82 -0.20
C LYS A 89 -5.51 -14.92 0.01
N GLN A 90 -5.70 -15.80 0.99
CA GLN A 90 -4.80 -16.91 1.30
C GLN A 90 -5.11 -18.20 0.51
N GLY A 91 -6.18 -18.21 -0.30
CA GLY A 91 -6.61 -19.40 -1.04
C GLY A 91 -7.31 -20.46 -0.19
N VAL A 92 -7.79 -20.10 0.99
CA VAL A 92 -8.55 -20.97 1.92
C VAL A 92 -10.04 -20.66 1.81
N LYS A 93 -10.90 -21.68 1.85
CA LYS A 93 -12.35 -21.50 1.75
C LYS A 93 -12.94 -20.96 3.08
N PRO A 94 -13.63 -19.81 3.10
CA PRO A 94 -14.31 -19.33 4.29
C PRO A 94 -15.62 -20.09 4.55
N LEU A 95 -15.85 -20.53 5.79
CA LEU A 95 -17.11 -21.10 6.25
C LEU A 95 -17.75 -20.13 7.25
N ILE A 96 -18.91 -19.58 6.89
CA ILE A 96 -19.59 -18.58 7.73
C ILE A 96 -20.58 -19.29 8.64
N GLY A 97 -20.45 -19.06 9.94
CA GLY A 97 -21.34 -19.60 10.96
C GLY A 97 -21.55 -18.64 12.12
N CYS A 98 -22.29 -19.12 13.12
CA CYS A 98 -22.60 -18.40 14.35
C CYS A 98 -22.94 -19.42 15.43
N GLU A 99 -22.36 -19.27 16.62
CA GLU A 99 -22.80 -20.02 17.80
C GLU A 99 -23.91 -19.22 18.49
N VAL A 100 -25.16 -19.66 18.33
CA VAL A 100 -26.35 -18.94 18.82
C VAL A 100 -26.73 -19.38 20.23
N TYR A 101 -27.30 -18.44 20.99
CA TYR A 101 -27.84 -18.72 22.32
C TYR A 101 -29.31 -19.12 22.22
N VAL A 102 -29.66 -20.37 22.54
CA VAL A 102 -31.01 -20.92 22.43
C VAL A 102 -31.73 -20.90 23.79
N ALA A 103 -32.87 -20.21 23.84
CA ALA A 103 -33.80 -20.17 24.98
C ALA A 103 -35.14 -20.83 24.62
N ASP A 104 -35.92 -21.25 25.62
CA ASP A 104 -37.26 -21.81 25.37
C ASP A 104 -38.26 -20.73 24.95
N ASP A 105 -38.13 -19.54 25.53
CA ASP A 105 -38.85 -18.34 25.15
C ASP A 105 -37.89 -17.15 25.15
N ARG A 106 -37.65 -16.58 23.96
CA ARG A 106 -36.75 -15.43 23.79
C ARG A 106 -37.23 -14.17 24.49
N LYS A 107 -38.55 -14.03 24.67
CA LYS A 107 -39.21 -12.87 25.29
C LYS A 107 -39.20 -12.97 26.81
N ALA A 108 -39.02 -14.16 27.36
CA ALA A 108 -38.91 -14.37 28.79
C ALA A 108 -37.59 -13.81 29.34
N GLN A 109 -37.69 -12.98 30.37
CA GLN A 109 -36.55 -12.43 31.13
C GLN A 109 -36.03 -13.44 32.17
N GLN A 110 -35.80 -14.68 31.74
CA GLN A 110 -35.30 -15.77 32.59
C GLN A 110 -33.81 -16.02 32.35
N LYS A 111 -33.11 -16.36 33.44
CA LYS A 111 -31.72 -16.82 33.36
C LYS A 111 -31.70 -18.26 32.84
N GLY A 112 -31.03 -18.47 31.72
CA GLY A 112 -30.90 -19.79 31.10
C GLY A 112 -30.91 -19.68 29.58
N TYR A 113 -29.86 -20.21 28.97
CA TYR A 113 -29.72 -20.41 27.53
C TYR A 113 -28.78 -21.59 27.33
N ALA A 114 -28.77 -22.13 26.12
CA ALA A 114 -27.83 -23.15 25.70
C ALA A 114 -27.17 -22.74 24.39
N HIS A 115 -26.00 -23.29 24.08
CA HIS A 115 -25.31 -22.99 22.84
C HIS A 115 -25.76 -23.92 21.71
N LEU A 116 -25.75 -23.41 20.48
CA LEU A 116 -26.00 -24.18 19.26
C LEU A 116 -25.15 -23.63 18.12
N THR A 117 -24.33 -24.46 17.50
CA THR A 117 -23.43 -24.05 16.42
C THR A 117 -24.15 -24.19 15.08
N LEU A 118 -24.25 -23.10 14.33
CA LEU A 118 -24.90 -23.07 13.01
C LEU A 118 -23.90 -22.64 11.94
N LEU A 119 -23.89 -23.34 10.81
CA LEU A 119 -23.08 -23.04 9.63
C LEU A 119 -24.00 -22.77 8.43
N ALA A 120 -23.67 -21.76 7.62
CA ALA A 120 -24.39 -21.50 6.39
C ALA A 120 -23.92 -22.44 5.27
N GLU A 121 -24.80 -23.36 4.86
CA GLU A 121 -24.54 -24.26 3.74
C GLU A 121 -24.60 -23.53 2.39
N SER A 122 -25.42 -22.47 2.31
CA SER A 122 -25.69 -21.72 1.08
C SER A 122 -25.93 -20.24 1.36
N ASN A 123 -26.06 -19.42 0.31
CA ASN A 123 -26.48 -18.03 0.44
C ASN A 123 -27.86 -17.86 1.12
N ALA A 124 -28.77 -18.84 0.99
CA ALA A 124 -30.04 -18.83 1.71
C ALA A 124 -29.82 -19.05 3.21
N GLY A 125 -28.95 -19.99 3.56
CA GLY A 125 -28.48 -20.18 4.93
C GLY A 125 -27.83 -18.93 5.52
N TYR A 126 -26.95 -18.28 4.77
CA TYR A 126 -26.33 -17.02 5.20
C TYR A 126 -27.37 -15.91 5.47
N SER A 127 -28.37 -15.77 4.61
CA SER A 127 -29.50 -14.85 4.84
C SER A 127 -30.27 -15.20 6.11
N ASN A 128 -30.47 -16.48 6.38
CA ASN A 128 -31.12 -16.95 7.61
C ASN A 128 -30.25 -16.72 8.86
N LEU A 129 -28.93 -16.90 8.80
CA LEU A 129 -28.03 -16.52 9.89
C LEU A 129 -28.10 -15.02 10.21
N ILE A 130 -28.16 -14.16 9.18
CA ILE A 130 -28.34 -12.71 9.38
C ILE A 130 -29.62 -12.43 10.17
N LYS A 131 -30.73 -13.09 9.81
CA LYS A 131 -32.02 -12.93 10.48
C LYS A 131 -31.99 -13.43 11.92
N LEU A 132 -31.41 -14.60 12.16
CA LEU A 132 -31.27 -15.16 13.50
C LEU A 132 -30.39 -14.28 14.40
N ALA A 133 -29.22 -13.87 13.91
CA ALA A 133 -28.31 -12.98 14.65
C ALA A 133 -28.98 -11.63 14.96
N SER A 134 -29.71 -11.07 13.99
CA SER A 134 -30.44 -9.80 14.18
C SER A 134 -31.57 -9.96 15.20
N ALA A 135 -32.44 -10.97 15.04
CA ALA A 135 -33.55 -11.20 15.96
C ALA A 135 -33.08 -11.48 17.40
N GLY A 136 -31.94 -12.17 17.55
CA GLY A 136 -31.32 -12.38 18.86
C GLY A 136 -31.01 -11.07 19.59
N TYR A 137 -30.50 -10.05 18.89
CA TYR A 137 -30.23 -8.74 19.48
C TYR A 137 -31.45 -7.82 19.56
N LEU A 138 -32.36 -7.87 18.59
CA LEU A 138 -33.51 -6.95 18.49
C LEU A 138 -34.71 -7.39 19.34
N GLU A 139 -34.94 -8.70 19.50
CA GLU A 139 -36.11 -9.25 20.19
C GLU A 139 -35.75 -10.04 21.45
N GLY A 140 -34.64 -10.81 21.40
CA GLY A 140 -34.32 -11.82 22.42
C GLY A 140 -33.23 -11.43 23.42
N TYR A 141 -32.73 -10.18 23.36
CA TYR A 141 -31.60 -9.75 24.16
C TYR A 141 -31.97 -9.65 25.64
N TYR A 142 -31.19 -10.32 26.49
CA TYR A 142 -31.24 -10.16 27.94
C TYR A 142 -29.83 -9.90 28.48
N TYR A 143 -29.09 -10.95 28.81
CA TYR A 143 -27.63 -10.87 29.01
C TYR A 143 -26.83 -11.22 27.75
N LYS A 144 -27.46 -11.98 26.85
CA LYS A 144 -26.93 -12.46 25.57
C LYS A 144 -28.03 -12.37 24.50
N PRO A 145 -27.70 -12.29 23.20
CA PRO A 145 -28.69 -12.27 22.12
C PRO A 145 -29.28 -13.67 21.91
N ARG A 146 -30.48 -13.92 22.44
CA ARG A 146 -31.07 -15.28 22.45
C ARG A 146 -32.07 -15.47 21.32
N VAL A 147 -32.06 -16.64 20.71
CA VAL A 147 -33.08 -17.12 19.78
C VAL A 147 -33.92 -18.20 20.46
N ASP A 148 -35.11 -18.47 19.93
CA ASP A 148 -35.94 -19.59 20.36
C ASP A 148 -36.25 -20.54 19.21
N TRP A 149 -36.94 -21.62 19.54
CA TRP A 149 -37.28 -22.67 18.60
C TRP A 149 -38.22 -22.23 17.47
N GLU A 150 -39.05 -21.21 17.70
CA GLU A 150 -39.90 -20.62 16.66
C GLU A 150 -39.03 -19.95 15.59
N LEU A 151 -38.09 -19.09 16.03
CA LEU A 151 -37.15 -18.44 15.11
C LEU A 151 -36.28 -19.45 14.36
N LEU A 152 -35.74 -20.44 15.07
CA LEU A 152 -34.94 -21.50 14.45
C LEU A 152 -35.76 -22.27 13.39
N SER A 153 -37.01 -22.63 13.69
CA SER A 153 -37.89 -23.30 12.74
C SER A 153 -38.21 -22.45 11.50
N ASN A 154 -38.35 -21.13 11.67
CA ASN A 154 -38.67 -20.22 10.57
C ASN A 154 -37.45 -19.90 9.68
N HIS A 155 -36.23 -20.11 10.19
CA HIS A 155 -34.98 -19.75 9.54
C HIS A 155 -33.98 -20.91 9.44
N ALA A 156 -34.46 -22.15 9.36
CA ALA A 156 -33.61 -23.35 9.30
C ALA A 156 -33.03 -23.65 7.91
N ASP A 157 -33.69 -23.20 6.85
CA ASP A 157 -33.34 -23.58 5.48
C ASP A 157 -31.90 -23.16 5.09
N GLY A 158 -31.16 -24.07 4.46
CA GLY A 158 -29.76 -23.86 4.09
C GLY A 158 -28.77 -23.75 5.26
N LEU A 159 -29.16 -24.12 6.49
CA LEU A 159 -28.26 -24.19 7.65
C LEU A 159 -27.88 -25.63 8.00
N VAL A 160 -26.64 -25.80 8.44
CA VAL A 160 -26.16 -27.02 9.11
C VAL A 160 -26.05 -26.74 10.61
N ALA A 161 -26.66 -27.59 11.43
CA ALA A 161 -26.64 -27.49 12.88
C ALA A 161 -25.73 -28.56 13.50
N LEU A 162 -24.84 -28.13 14.40
CA LEU A 162 -24.09 -29.01 15.28
C LEU A 162 -24.71 -28.91 16.69
N SER A 163 -24.80 -30.02 17.42
CA SER A 163 -25.51 -30.07 18.71
C SER A 163 -24.96 -29.14 19.80
N GLY A 164 -23.81 -28.51 19.59
CA GLY A 164 -23.19 -27.51 20.45
C GLY A 164 -22.10 -28.08 21.36
N CYS A 165 -21.40 -27.17 22.05
CA CYS A 165 -20.39 -27.46 23.06
C CYS A 165 -21.00 -28.05 24.35
N LEU A 166 -20.22 -28.12 25.44
CA LEU A 166 -20.73 -28.54 26.77
C LEU A 166 -21.91 -27.69 27.26
N SER A 167 -21.98 -26.42 26.85
CA SER A 167 -23.10 -25.53 27.16
C SER A 167 -24.32 -25.73 26.23
N GLY A 168 -24.26 -26.67 25.28
CA GLY A 168 -25.37 -27.09 24.44
C GLY A 168 -26.36 -27.98 25.19
N ARG A 169 -27.63 -27.98 24.76
CA ARG A 169 -28.69 -28.71 25.48
C ARG A 169 -28.45 -30.22 25.53
N VAL A 170 -27.99 -30.79 24.42
CA VAL A 170 -27.73 -32.24 24.30
C VAL A 170 -26.60 -32.66 25.24
N ALA A 171 -25.46 -31.97 25.20
CA ALA A 171 -24.31 -32.28 26.06
C ALA A 171 -24.65 -32.07 27.55
N LYS A 172 -25.32 -30.97 27.90
CA LYS A 172 -25.75 -30.69 29.27
C LYS A 172 -26.73 -31.71 29.82
N ALA A 173 -27.71 -32.14 29.01
CA ALA A 173 -28.63 -33.20 29.42
C ALA A 173 -27.90 -34.53 29.64
N MET A 174 -26.87 -34.84 28.85
CA MET A 174 -26.03 -36.03 29.05
C MET A 174 -25.18 -35.92 30.33
N GLU A 175 -24.58 -34.75 30.60
CA GLU A 175 -23.84 -34.47 31.83
C GLU A 175 -24.69 -34.68 33.08
N GLU A 176 -25.94 -34.21 33.06
CA GLU A 176 -26.92 -34.31 34.14
C GLU A 176 -27.61 -35.70 34.20
N ASN A 177 -27.16 -36.67 33.39
CA ASN A 177 -27.69 -38.02 33.31
C ASN A 177 -29.18 -38.08 32.93
N ARG A 178 -29.60 -37.22 32.00
CA ARG A 178 -30.96 -37.12 31.42
C ARG A 178 -30.97 -37.52 29.93
N PRO A 179 -30.70 -38.78 29.56
CA PRO A 179 -30.56 -39.20 28.16
C PRO A 179 -31.84 -39.07 27.33
N ASN A 180 -33.02 -39.19 27.95
CA ASN A 180 -34.29 -39.00 27.25
C ASN A 180 -34.48 -37.55 26.79
N ASP A 181 -34.03 -36.58 27.60
CA ASP A 181 -34.12 -35.16 27.27
C ASP A 181 -33.11 -34.81 26.18
N ALA A 182 -31.89 -35.37 26.25
CA ALA A 182 -30.88 -35.25 25.19
C ALA A 182 -31.40 -35.79 23.85
N ALA A 183 -32.08 -36.94 23.87
CA ALA A 183 -32.70 -37.54 22.67
C ALA A 183 -33.84 -36.68 22.13
N ALA A 184 -34.68 -36.10 23.00
CA ALA A 184 -35.78 -35.24 22.60
C ALA A 184 -35.28 -33.93 21.96
N ASP A 185 -34.25 -33.30 22.54
CA ASP A 185 -33.64 -32.09 21.97
C ASP A 185 -32.96 -32.39 20.63
N LEU A 186 -32.27 -33.53 20.51
CA LEU A 186 -31.65 -33.94 19.25
C LEU A 186 -32.68 -34.24 18.15
N ASP A 187 -33.79 -34.92 18.49
CA ASP A 187 -34.90 -35.14 17.54
C ASP A 187 -35.52 -33.81 17.11
N ARG A 188 -35.67 -32.85 18.03
CA ARG A 188 -36.15 -31.50 17.71
C ARG A 188 -35.23 -30.77 16.72
N LEU A 189 -33.92 -30.85 16.89
CA LEU A 189 -32.96 -30.30 15.93
C LEU A 189 -33.13 -30.97 14.56
N ALA A 190 -33.23 -32.30 14.52
CA ALA A 190 -33.43 -33.05 13.29
C ALA A 190 -34.76 -32.74 12.59
N GLN A 191 -35.82 -32.41 13.34
CA GLN A 191 -37.11 -31.95 12.80
C GLN A 191 -37.02 -30.54 12.19
N ILE A 192 -36.22 -29.65 12.80
CA ILE A 192 -36.06 -28.25 12.37
C ILE A 192 -35.14 -28.15 11.15
N PHE A 193 -33.92 -28.69 11.24
CA PHE A 193 -32.88 -28.55 10.23
C PHE A 193 -32.87 -29.69 9.20
N GLY A 194 -33.58 -30.77 9.49
CA GLY A 194 -33.50 -32.01 8.72
C GLY A 194 -32.35 -32.90 9.17
N ARG A 195 -32.53 -34.21 8.97
CA ARG A 195 -31.56 -35.24 9.39
C ARG A 195 -30.22 -35.13 8.67
N ASP A 196 -30.23 -34.70 7.41
CA ASP A 196 -29.01 -34.57 6.60
C ASP A 196 -28.18 -33.33 6.98
N SER A 197 -28.77 -32.36 7.70
CA SER A 197 -28.11 -31.12 8.11
C SER A 197 -27.97 -30.98 9.63
N THR A 198 -28.18 -32.07 10.38
CA THR A 198 -28.02 -32.12 11.84
C THR A 198 -26.91 -33.09 12.20
N TYR A 199 -25.92 -32.62 12.96
CA TYR A 199 -24.77 -33.39 13.39
C TYR A 199 -24.65 -33.37 14.92
N VAL A 200 -24.28 -34.52 15.50
CA VAL A 200 -23.93 -34.59 16.91
C VAL A 200 -22.46 -34.18 17.04
N GLU A 201 -22.23 -33.08 17.76
CA GLU A 201 -20.92 -32.51 17.99
C GLU A 201 -20.24 -33.20 19.17
N ILE A 202 -18.99 -33.61 18.98
CA ILE A 202 -18.11 -34.10 20.05
C ILE A 202 -16.85 -33.25 20.12
N GLN A 203 -16.41 -32.99 21.36
CA GLN A 203 -15.28 -32.12 21.67
C GLN A 203 -14.36 -32.83 22.66
N ASN A 204 -13.05 -32.59 22.55
CA ASN A 204 -12.06 -33.14 23.48
C ASN A 204 -11.01 -32.08 23.83
N ALA A 205 -11.35 -31.27 24.82
CA ALA A 205 -10.44 -30.37 25.51
C ALA A 205 -9.79 -31.05 26.74
N TRP A 206 -9.79 -32.39 26.79
CA TRP A 206 -9.26 -33.20 27.89
C TRP A 206 -9.96 -32.98 29.24
N LEU A 207 -11.23 -32.60 29.21
CA LEU A 207 -12.07 -32.45 30.40
C LEU A 207 -12.65 -33.81 30.83
N ASP A 208 -12.63 -34.10 32.14
CA ASP A 208 -13.23 -35.32 32.70
C ASP A 208 -14.69 -35.50 32.28
N ILE A 209 -15.42 -34.39 32.17
CA ILE A 209 -16.81 -34.41 31.72
C ILE A 209 -16.95 -34.86 30.26
N GLN A 210 -16.10 -34.35 29.35
CA GLN A 210 -16.11 -34.72 27.93
C GLN A 210 -15.73 -36.18 27.73
N GLN A 211 -14.70 -36.65 28.43
CA GLN A 211 -14.27 -38.05 28.40
C GLN A 211 -15.42 -39.00 28.84
N ARG A 212 -16.25 -38.56 29.79
CA ARG A 212 -17.42 -39.31 30.25
C ARG A 212 -18.58 -39.28 29.26
N ILE A 213 -18.92 -38.12 28.69
CA ILE A 213 -20.13 -37.98 27.85
C ILE A 213 -19.90 -38.32 26.37
N ASN A 214 -18.68 -38.23 25.83
CA ASN A 214 -18.41 -38.47 24.41
C ASN A 214 -18.86 -39.87 23.94
N PRO A 215 -18.59 -40.98 24.68
CA PRO A 215 -19.13 -42.30 24.31
C PRO A 215 -20.67 -42.34 24.33
N MET A 216 -21.29 -41.66 25.30
CA MET A 216 -22.75 -41.57 25.40
C MET A 216 -23.34 -40.78 24.23
N LEU A 217 -22.69 -39.69 23.80
CA LEU A 217 -23.09 -38.89 22.64
C LEU A 217 -22.95 -39.69 21.35
N ALA A 218 -21.89 -40.48 21.19
CA ALA A 218 -21.71 -41.37 20.05
C ALA A 218 -22.80 -42.47 19.99
N GLU A 219 -23.16 -43.07 21.12
CA GLU A 219 -24.26 -44.04 21.20
C GLU A 219 -25.62 -43.38 20.88
N LEU A 220 -25.85 -42.17 21.39
CA LEU A 220 -27.06 -41.40 21.07
C LEU A 220 -27.14 -41.06 19.58
N ALA A 221 -26.04 -40.63 18.96
CA ALA A 221 -25.96 -40.35 17.52
C ALA A 221 -26.28 -41.60 16.69
N ALA A 222 -25.71 -42.76 17.05
CA ALA A 222 -25.96 -44.04 16.39
C ALA A 222 -27.45 -44.46 16.51
N THR A 223 -28.02 -44.33 17.70
CA THR A 223 -29.44 -44.66 17.97
C THR A 223 -30.38 -43.74 17.21
N ALA A 224 -30.08 -42.44 17.20
CA ALA A 224 -30.83 -41.43 16.47
C ALA A 224 -30.62 -41.48 14.96
N LYS A 225 -29.63 -42.26 14.48
CA LYS A 225 -29.17 -42.31 13.08
C LYS A 225 -28.78 -40.93 12.55
N LEU A 226 -27.98 -40.20 13.33
CA LEU A 226 -27.42 -38.91 12.96
C LEU A 226 -25.88 -39.00 12.92
N PRO A 227 -25.24 -38.26 12.01
CA PRO A 227 -23.78 -38.27 11.89
C PRO A 227 -23.09 -37.58 13.07
N LEU A 228 -21.92 -38.10 13.44
CA LEU A 228 -21.01 -37.52 14.44
C LEU A 228 -20.01 -36.57 13.75
N VAL A 229 -19.62 -35.50 14.43
CA VAL A 229 -18.59 -34.57 13.95
C VAL A 229 -17.70 -34.07 15.09
N ALA A 230 -16.39 -34.00 14.84
CA ALA A 230 -15.40 -33.54 15.81
C ALA A 230 -15.09 -32.05 15.64
N THR A 231 -15.05 -31.30 16.75
CA THR A 231 -14.67 -29.88 16.77
C THR A 231 -13.74 -29.59 17.96
N GLY A 232 -13.02 -28.47 17.90
CA GLY A 232 -12.05 -28.05 18.90
C GLY A 232 -12.49 -26.90 19.82
N ASP A 233 -13.65 -26.28 19.55
CA ASP A 233 -14.16 -25.10 20.28
C ASP A 233 -13.08 -24.00 20.46
N VAL A 234 -12.50 -23.57 19.33
CA VAL A 234 -11.25 -22.82 19.34
C VAL A 234 -11.46 -21.38 19.79
N HIS A 235 -10.72 -20.93 20.81
CA HIS A 235 -10.76 -19.56 21.33
C HIS A 235 -9.46 -18.78 21.10
N TYR A 236 -8.32 -19.44 20.90
CA TYR A 236 -7.02 -18.78 20.64
C TYR A 236 -6.17 -19.52 19.61
N LEU A 237 -5.18 -18.84 19.02
CA LEU A 237 -4.51 -19.36 17.83
C LEU A 237 -3.46 -20.43 18.15
N MET A 238 -2.58 -20.16 19.12
CA MET A 238 -1.49 -21.06 19.51
C MET A 238 -1.68 -21.54 20.95
N HIS A 239 -1.24 -22.77 21.26
CA HIS A 239 -1.26 -23.30 22.63
C HIS A 239 -0.58 -22.34 23.65
N SER A 240 0.49 -21.65 23.23
CA SER A 240 1.18 -20.64 24.04
C SER A 240 0.34 -19.42 24.43
N ASP A 241 -0.80 -19.19 23.75
CA ASP A 241 -1.66 -18.03 23.97
C ASP A 241 -2.67 -18.25 25.10
N ALA A 242 -2.71 -19.46 25.70
CA ALA A 242 -3.65 -19.81 26.77
C ALA A 242 -3.62 -18.82 27.95
N ARG A 243 -2.43 -18.39 28.39
CA ARG A 243 -2.28 -17.40 29.47
C ARG A 243 -2.78 -16.01 29.07
N ALA A 244 -2.65 -15.65 27.80
CA ALA A 244 -3.17 -14.38 27.30
C ALA A 244 -4.69 -14.39 27.18
N HIS A 245 -5.27 -15.52 26.76
CA HIS A 245 -6.70 -15.76 26.77
C HIS A 245 -7.28 -15.69 28.19
N GLU A 246 -6.66 -16.34 29.18
CA GLU A 246 -7.04 -16.23 30.60
C GLU A 246 -7.02 -14.76 31.08
N ALA A 247 -6.00 -13.99 30.66
CA ALA A 247 -5.95 -12.56 30.94
C ALA A 247 -7.08 -11.77 30.25
N LEU A 248 -7.49 -12.16 29.05
CA LEU A 248 -8.62 -11.57 28.33
C LEU A 248 -9.94 -11.78 29.09
N LEU A 249 -10.17 -13.00 29.62
CA LEU A 249 -11.33 -13.30 30.47
C LEU A 249 -11.33 -12.49 31.78
N CYS A 250 -10.15 -12.29 32.38
CA CYS A 250 -9.99 -11.38 33.54
C CYS A 250 -10.32 -9.93 33.16
N ILE A 251 -9.93 -9.47 31.96
CA ILE A 251 -10.27 -8.13 31.47
C ILE A 251 -11.78 -7.96 31.38
N GLN A 252 -12.49 -8.98 30.89
CA GLN A 252 -13.95 -9.02 30.73
C GLN A 252 -14.69 -9.02 32.06
N SER A 253 -14.30 -9.92 32.96
CA SER A 253 -14.92 -10.08 34.29
C SER A 253 -14.57 -8.95 35.25
N GLY A 254 -13.51 -8.19 34.97
CA GLY A 254 -13.00 -7.16 35.86
C GLY A 254 -12.15 -7.72 37.01
N ASP A 255 -11.66 -8.95 36.88
CA ASP A 255 -10.92 -9.69 37.89
C ASP A 255 -9.39 -9.62 37.68
N SER A 256 -8.63 -10.37 38.49
CA SER A 256 -7.18 -10.53 38.42
C SER A 256 -6.76 -11.98 38.23
N LEU A 257 -5.66 -12.19 37.49
CA LEU A 257 -4.97 -13.48 37.40
C LEU A 257 -4.46 -14.01 38.75
N LYS A 258 -4.35 -13.15 39.78
CA LYS A 258 -3.95 -13.57 41.14
C LYS A 258 -5.11 -14.11 41.96
N ASN A 259 -6.36 -13.79 41.60
CA ASN A 259 -7.52 -14.35 42.27
C ASN A 259 -7.65 -15.83 41.87
N PRO A 260 -7.58 -16.82 42.77
CA PRO A 260 -7.68 -18.22 42.37
C PRO A 260 -9.05 -18.61 41.79
N ASP A 261 -10.09 -17.84 42.09
CA ASP A 261 -11.48 -18.08 41.71
C ASP A 261 -11.92 -17.24 40.49
N HIS A 262 -10.97 -16.61 39.79
CA HIS A 262 -11.28 -15.85 38.58
C HIS A 262 -11.81 -16.75 37.48
N TRP A 263 -12.57 -16.17 36.55
CA TRP A 263 -13.09 -16.92 35.42
C TRP A 263 -11.97 -17.34 34.46
N LYS A 264 -11.76 -18.65 34.36
CA LYS A 264 -10.80 -19.30 33.47
C LYS A 264 -11.42 -20.56 32.89
N PHE A 265 -10.78 -21.09 31.85
CA PHE A 265 -11.11 -22.41 31.32
C PHE A 265 -10.34 -23.47 32.10
N ASP A 266 -10.93 -24.65 32.27
CA ASP A 266 -10.35 -25.72 33.09
C ASP A 266 -9.08 -26.34 32.48
N THR A 267 -8.89 -26.20 31.15
CA THR A 267 -7.71 -26.67 30.42
C THR A 267 -7.23 -25.62 29.41
N ASP A 268 -6.02 -25.83 28.90
CA ASP A 268 -5.36 -24.98 27.90
C ASP A 268 -5.52 -25.50 26.46
N GLN A 269 -6.54 -26.34 26.22
CA GLN A 269 -6.70 -27.14 24.99
C GLN A 269 -7.57 -26.49 23.90
N PHE A 270 -8.02 -25.26 24.08
CA PHE A 270 -8.93 -24.53 23.20
C PHE A 270 -8.21 -23.71 22.12
N TYR A 271 -7.08 -24.21 21.62
CA TYR A 271 -6.31 -23.56 20.55
C TYR A 271 -6.61 -24.14 19.16
N PHE A 272 -6.18 -23.45 18.11
CA PHE A 272 -6.31 -23.91 16.72
C PHE A 272 -5.37 -25.10 16.42
N LYS A 273 -5.78 -26.29 16.89
CA LYS A 273 -5.06 -27.56 16.78
C LYS A 273 -4.77 -27.94 15.33
N THR A 274 -3.67 -28.63 15.13
CA THR A 274 -3.30 -29.25 13.86
C THR A 274 -4.18 -30.45 13.54
N PRO A 275 -4.32 -30.85 12.26
CA PRO A 275 -5.05 -32.06 11.88
C PRO A 275 -4.58 -33.33 12.59
N ALA A 276 -3.27 -33.44 12.85
CA ALA A 276 -2.68 -34.57 13.55
C ALA A 276 -3.06 -34.60 15.04
N GLU A 277 -3.08 -33.46 15.72
CA GLU A 277 -3.54 -33.36 17.11
C GLU A 277 -5.02 -33.72 17.21
N MET A 278 -5.85 -33.21 16.30
CA MET A 278 -7.28 -33.56 16.26
C MET A 278 -7.52 -35.04 15.97
N ALA A 279 -6.74 -35.65 15.06
CA ALA A 279 -6.83 -37.08 14.80
C ALA A 279 -6.42 -37.93 16.03
N ALA A 280 -5.45 -37.45 16.81
CA ALA A 280 -5.03 -38.11 18.05
C ALA A 280 -6.09 -37.98 19.16
N ASP A 281 -6.69 -36.79 19.31
CA ASP A 281 -7.74 -36.52 20.30
C ASP A 281 -9.01 -37.35 20.07
N PHE A 282 -9.27 -37.76 18.83
CA PHE A 282 -10.45 -38.51 18.41
C PHE A 282 -10.11 -39.86 17.75
N ALA A 283 -9.05 -40.53 18.22
CA ALA A 283 -8.60 -41.82 17.68
C ALA A 283 -9.70 -42.91 17.68
N ASP A 284 -10.63 -42.84 18.64
CA ASP A 284 -11.77 -43.76 18.75
C ASP A 284 -12.93 -43.41 17.79
N TYR A 285 -12.92 -42.21 17.19
CA TYR A 285 -13.98 -41.67 16.32
C TYR A 285 -13.42 -41.05 15.02
N PRO A 286 -12.62 -41.78 14.23
CA PRO A 286 -11.98 -41.24 13.03
C PRO A 286 -12.99 -40.70 12.00
N GLU A 287 -14.20 -41.26 11.95
CA GLU A 287 -15.27 -40.80 11.07
C GLU A 287 -15.78 -39.39 11.43
N ALA A 288 -15.71 -38.99 12.70
CA ALA A 288 -16.14 -37.67 13.17
C ALA A 288 -15.16 -36.57 12.70
N VAL A 289 -13.87 -36.90 12.68
CA VAL A 289 -12.80 -36.04 12.13
C VAL A 289 -12.95 -35.92 10.61
N ALA A 290 -13.15 -37.04 9.91
CA ALA A 290 -13.33 -37.03 8.46
C ALA A 290 -14.60 -36.24 8.02
N ARG A 291 -15.64 -36.25 8.86
CA ARG A 291 -16.91 -35.56 8.57
C ARG A 291 -16.76 -34.05 8.45
N THR A 292 -15.74 -33.44 9.06
CA THR A 292 -15.54 -31.99 8.97
C THR A 292 -15.31 -31.54 7.53
N LEU A 293 -14.62 -32.35 6.72
CA LEU A 293 -14.36 -32.06 5.31
C LEU A 293 -15.64 -32.08 4.47
N GLU A 294 -16.54 -33.04 4.74
CA GLU A 294 -17.83 -33.12 4.06
C GLU A 294 -18.65 -31.85 4.28
N ILE A 295 -18.77 -31.41 5.54
CA ILE A 295 -19.49 -30.18 5.89
C ILE A 295 -18.82 -28.97 5.22
N ALA A 296 -17.48 -28.90 5.27
CA ALA A 296 -16.73 -27.84 4.61
C ALA A 296 -16.93 -27.83 3.08
N GLU A 297 -17.06 -28.98 2.43
CA GLU A 297 -17.34 -29.09 1.00
C GLU A 297 -18.77 -28.62 0.68
N ARG A 298 -19.74 -29.01 1.50
CA ARG A 298 -21.16 -28.61 1.37
C ARG A 298 -21.39 -27.12 1.54
N CYS A 299 -20.69 -26.47 2.48
CA CYS A 299 -20.91 -25.07 2.79
C CYS A 299 -20.35 -24.13 1.72
N ASN A 300 -21.20 -23.50 0.91
CA ASN A 300 -20.81 -22.64 -0.20
C ASN A 300 -21.57 -21.31 -0.15
N VAL A 301 -21.02 -20.34 0.58
CA VAL A 301 -21.52 -18.96 0.60
C VAL A 301 -20.67 -18.10 -0.31
N ALA A 302 -21.30 -17.33 -1.20
CA ALA A 302 -20.64 -16.35 -2.04
C ALA A 302 -21.09 -14.94 -1.68
N LEU A 303 -20.16 -14.08 -1.26
CA LEU A 303 -20.42 -12.66 -1.00
C LEU A 303 -20.09 -11.84 -2.25
N ALA A 304 -21.05 -11.06 -2.73
CA ALA A 304 -20.89 -10.14 -3.85
C ALA A 304 -20.18 -8.85 -3.36
N LEU A 305 -18.86 -8.89 -3.29
CA LEU A 305 -18.06 -7.73 -2.88
C LEU A 305 -17.79 -6.79 -4.06
N GLY A 306 -17.96 -5.48 -3.84
CA GLY A 306 -17.68 -4.43 -4.82
C GLY A 306 -18.78 -4.15 -5.84
N GLU A 307 -19.96 -4.77 -5.71
CA GLU A 307 -21.17 -4.29 -6.37
C GLU A 307 -21.64 -2.98 -5.71
N ILE A 308 -22.46 -2.17 -6.39
CA ILE A 308 -23.00 -0.94 -5.79
C ILE A 308 -24.51 -1.11 -5.64
N LEU A 309 -24.98 -1.10 -4.40
CA LEU A 309 -26.37 -1.22 -3.99
C LEU A 309 -26.90 0.16 -3.59
N LEU A 310 -27.34 0.94 -4.58
CA LEU A 310 -27.90 2.27 -4.33
C LEU A 310 -29.40 2.18 -4.00
N PRO A 311 -29.86 2.83 -2.91
CA PRO A 311 -31.28 3.08 -2.69
C PRO A 311 -31.87 3.96 -3.80
N LYS A 312 -33.14 3.73 -4.10
CA LYS A 312 -33.91 4.55 -5.05
C LYS A 312 -34.55 5.73 -4.34
N PHE A 313 -34.51 6.90 -4.98
CA PHE A 313 -35.20 8.07 -4.44
C PHE A 313 -36.71 8.00 -4.73
N PRO A 314 -37.60 8.18 -3.73
CA PRO A 314 -39.04 8.13 -3.95
C PRO A 314 -39.51 9.39 -4.71
N LEU A 315 -39.82 9.23 -6.00
CA LEU A 315 -40.31 10.31 -6.86
C LEU A 315 -41.84 10.29 -6.99
N PRO A 316 -42.52 11.45 -6.93
CA PRO A 316 -43.93 11.53 -7.27
C PRO A 316 -44.15 11.17 -8.75
N ASP A 317 -45.22 10.41 -9.02
CA ASP A 317 -45.70 10.01 -10.36
C ASP A 317 -44.76 9.11 -11.19
N GLY A 318 -43.75 8.49 -10.58
CA GLY A 318 -42.85 7.56 -11.28
C GLY A 318 -41.94 8.23 -12.32
N ARG A 319 -41.65 9.52 -12.14
CA ARG A 319 -40.69 10.26 -12.98
C ARG A 319 -39.29 9.63 -12.93
N ASP A 320 -38.49 9.89 -13.95
CA ASP A 320 -37.08 9.49 -13.98
C ASP A 320 -36.25 10.36 -13.03
N ALA A 321 -35.36 9.73 -12.27
CA ALA A 321 -34.51 10.41 -11.28
C ALA A 321 -33.55 11.41 -11.91
N PHE A 322 -33.05 11.14 -13.12
CA PHE A 322 -32.18 12.09 -13.81
C PHE A 322 -32.94 13.33 -14.24
N ASP A 323 -34.14 13.18 -14.81
CA ASP A 323 -34.93 14.33 -15.26
C ASP A 323 -35.30 15.25 -14.08
N TYR A 324 -35.62 14.67 -12.92
CA TYR A 324 -35.88 15.45 -11.71
C TYR A 324 -34.62 16.16 -11.17
N LEU A 325 -33.47 15.49 -11.22
CA LEU A 325 -32.18 16.09 -10.85
C LEU A 325 -31.84 17.30 -11.75
N VAL A 326 -32.06 17.19 -13.06
CA VAL A 326 -31.84 18.28 -14.01
C VAL A 326 -32.72 19.49 -13.65
N GLU A 327 -34.03 19.27 -13.43
CA GLU A 327 -34.97 20.34 -13.08
C GLU A 327 -34.53 21.09 -11.80
N LEU A 328 -34.15 20.36 -10.76
CA LEU A 328 -33.68 20.95 -9.50
C LEU A 328 -32.38 21.75 -9.70
N THR A 329 -31.45 21.20 -10.49
CA THR A 329 -30.16 21.83 -10.69
C THR A 329 -30.25 23.10 -11.53
N GLU A 330 -31.12 23.13 -12.55
CA GLU A 330 -31.37 24.33 -13.35
C GLU A 330 -32.00 25.46 -12.52
N LYS A 331 -32.97 25.13 -11.64
CA LYS A 331 -33.54 26.10 -10.69
C LYS A 331 -32.50 26.59 -9.70
N GLY A 332 -31.64 25.69 -9.21
CA GLY A 332 -30.52 26.00 -8.34
C GLY A 332 -29.52 26.97 -8.97
N LEU A 333 -29.18 26.75 -10.26
CA LEU A 333 -28.28 27.62 -11.00
C LEU A 333 -28.83 29.05 -11.10
N GLN A 334 -30.11 29.22 -11.41
CA GLN A 334 -30.78 30.53 -11.45
C GLN A 334 -30.86 31.22 -10.09
N LYS A 335 -30.87 30.44 -9.00
CA LYS A 335 -30.88 30.97 -7.63
C LYS A 335 -29.48 31.44 -7.19
N ARG A 336 -28.44 30.73 -7.59
CA ARG A 336 -27.04 30.98 -7.17
C ARG A 336 -26.34 32.03 -8.04
N TYR A 337 -26.68 32.09 -9.33
CA TYR A 337 -26.09 33.02 -10.28
C TYR A 337 -27.16 33.88 -10.93
N ASP A 338 -26.97 35.20 -10.91
CA ASP A 338 -27.91 36.13 -11.56
C ASP A 338 -27.99 35.88 -13.08
N HIS A 339 -26.88 35.45 -13.71
CA HIS A 339 -26.77 35.21 -15.15
C HIS A 339 -25.96 33.92 -15.41
N ALA A 340 -26.54 32.95 -16.12
CA ALA A 340 -25.84 31.73 -16.51
C ALA A 340 -24.91 31.99 -17.71
N THR A 341 -23.61 32.12 -17.48
CA THR A 341 -22.62 32.24 -18.56
C THR A 341 -22.51 30.94 -19.37
N PRO A 342 -22.01 30.98 -20.61
CA PRO A 342 -21.77 29.77 -21.41
C PRO A 342 -20.85 28.76 -20.71
N GLU A 343 -19.83 29.21 -19.96
CA GLU A 343 -18.94 28.29 -19.22
C GLU A 343 -19.68 27.53 -18.12
N LEU A 344 -20.56 28.21 -17.37
CA LEU A 344 -21.38 27.58 -16.32
C LEU A 344 -22.32 26.51 -16.91
N GLN A 345 -22.94 26.81 -18.05
CA GLN A 345 -23.83 25.85 -18.73
C GLN A 345 -23.06 24.66 -19.31
N GLU A 346 -21.83 24.87 -19.79
CA GLU A 346 -20.97 23.79 -20.29
C GLU A 346 -20.52 22.87 -19.15
N ARG A 347 -20.02 23.45 -18.04
CA ARG A 347 -19.65 22.69 -16.84
C ARG A 347 -20.84 21.90 -16.30
N LEU A 348 -22.00 22.54 -16.16
CA LEU A 348 -23.21 21.88 -15.66
C LEU A 348 -23.64 20.70 -16.54
N ARG A 349 -23.63 20.86 -17.88
CA ARG A 349 -23.96 19.78 -18.81
C ARG A 349 -22.97 18.63 -18.74
N PHE A 350 -21.68 18.93 -18.59
CA PHE A 350 -20.65 17.91 -18.41
C PHE A 350 -20.89 17.10 -17.12
N GLU A 351 -21.08 17.75 -15.98
CA GLU A 351 -21.32 17.08 -14.70
C GLU A 351 -22.59 16.22 -14.74
N LEU A 352 -23.72 16.76 -15.20
CA LEU A 352 -24.98 16.03 -15.30
C LEU A 352 -24.85 14.80 -16.21
N LYS A 353 -24.17 14.94 -17.35
CA LYS A 353 -23.90 13.81 -18.25
C LYS A 353 -23.11 12.71 -17.53
N THR A 354 -22.05 13.06 -16.81
CA THR A 354 -21.23 12.08 -16.09
C THR A 354 -22.03 11.40 -14.96
N ILE A 355 -22.83 12.15 -14.21
CA ILE A 355 -23.71 11.59 -13.16
C ILE A 355 -24.69 10.57 -13.74
N LYS A 356 -25.29 10.87 -14.91
CA LYS A 356 -26.18 9.96 -15.63
C LYS A 356 -25.47 8.69 -16.09
N GLU A 357 -24.32 8.83 -16.74
CA GLU A 357 -23.55 7.70 -17.29
C GLU A 357 -23.06 6.75 -16.20
N MET A 358 -22.76 7.27 -15.01
CA MET A 358 -22.32 6.46 -13.88
C MET A 358 -23.47 5.88 -13.03
N GLY A 359 -24.68 6.44 -13.14
CA GLY A 359 -25.88 5.95 -12.45
C GLY A 359 -26.04 6.49 -11.03
N PHE A 360 -25.58 7.72 -10.76
CA PHE A 360 -25.61 8.33 -9.43
C PHE A 360 -26.72 9.38 -9.25
N SER A 361 -27.74 9.41 -10.11
CA SER A 361 -28.84 10.37 -10.01
C SER A 361 -29.58 10.27 -8.67
N ASP A 362 -29.99 9.05 -8.28
CA ASP A 362 -30.67 8.81 -7.00
C ASP A 362 -29.81 9.23 -5.80
N TYR A 363 -28.51 8.97 -5.85
CA TYR A 363 -27.56 9.37 -4.81
C TYR A 363 -27.59 10.89 -4.57
N PHE A 364 -27.49 11.70 -5.64
CA PHE A 364 -27.54 13.15 -5.51
C PHE A 364 -28.90 13.64 -4.98
N LEU A 365 -30.00 13.00 -5.38
CA LEU A 365 -31.33 13.34 -4.87
C LEU A 365 -31.50 13.01 -3.39
N ILE A 366 -30.98 11.87 -2.93
CA ILE A 366 -31.00 11.49 -1.52
C ILE A 366 -30.22 12.52 -0.69
N VAL A 367 -29.01 12.89 -1.13
CA VAL A 367 -28.18 13.87 -0.42
C VAL A 367 -28.84 15.25 -0.40
N TRP A 368 -29.35 15.70 -1.54
CA TRP A 368 -30.11 16.95 -1.64
C TRP A 368 -31.28 16.99 -0.66
N ASP A 369 -32.04 15.90 -0.57
CA ASP A 369 -33.28 15.85 0.18
C ASP A 369 -33.09 16.02 1.69
N PHE A 370 -32.18 15.27 2.29
CA PHE A 370 -31.92 15.40 3.73
C PHE A 370 -31.21 16.73 4.08
N VAL A 371 -30.36 17.27 3.18
CA VAL A 371 -29.77 18.60 3.36
C VAL A 371 -30.83 19.70 3.28
N ALA A 372 -31.75 19.60 2.31
CA ALA A 372 -32.87 20.53 2.18
C ALA A 372 -33.81 20.45 3.38
N PHE A 373 -34.07 19.25 3.91
CA PHE A 373 -34.82 19.05 5.14
C PHE A 373 -34.14 19.73 6.33
N ALA A 374 -32.83 19.52 6.52
CA ALA A 374 -32.07 20.14 7.60
C ALA A 374 -32.16 21.68 7.56
N LYS A 375 -31.87 22.28 6.39
CA LYS A 375 -31.94 23.73 6.19
C LYS A 375 -33.35 24.29 6.44
N ARG A 376 -34.41 23.62 5.98
CA ARG A 376 -35.82 24.05 6.21
C ARG A 376 -36.25 23.97 7.67
N ASN A 377 -35.65 23.07 8.44
CA ASN A 377 -35.97 22.82 9.85
C ASN A 377 -35.06 23.57 10.83
N GLY A 378 -34.29 24.54 10.33
CA GLY A 378 -33.38 25.35 11.13
C GLY A 378 -32.18 24.58 11.68
N ILE A 379 -31.78 23.47 11.05
CA ILE A 379 -30.59 22.72 11.41
C ILE A 379 -29.45 23.22 10.53
N GLN A 380 -28.37 23.72 11.14
CA GLN A 380 -27.20 24.14 10.36
C GLN A 380 -26.53 22.95 9.70
N VAL A 381 -26.13 23.18 8.46
CA VAL A 381 -25.36 22.26 7.64
C VAL A 381 -24.04 22.93 7.32
N GLY A 382 -22.93 22.18 7.38
CA GLY A 382 -21.63 22.69 6.99
C GLY A 382 -21.57 23.06 5.51
N PRO A 383 -20.60 23.89 5.10
CA PRO A 383 -20.49 24.39 3.73
C PRO A 383 -20.08 23.33 2.68
N GLY A 384 -19.81 22.09 3.12
CA GLY A 384 -19.36 20.97 2.29
C GLY A 384 -17.94 20.53 2.64
N ARG A 385 -17.71 19.21 2.67
CA ARG A 385 -16.42 18.58 2.98
C ARG A 385 -15.93 17.71 1.83
N GLY A 386 -14.62 17.50 1.78
CA GLY A 386 -13.99 16.59 0.83
C GLY A 386 -14.06 17.09 -0.59
N SER A 387 -14.09 16.17 -1.55
CA SER A 387 -14.12 16.50 -2.97
C SER A 387 -15.50 16.96 -3.46
N ALA A 388 -16.57 16.75 -2.69
CA ALA A 388 -17.94 17.16 -3.04
C ALA A 388 -18.06 18.66 -3.38
N ALA A 389 -17.24 19.50 -2.73
CA ALA A 389 -17.17 20.94 -3.00
C ALA A 389 -16.72 21.31 -4.42
N GLY A 390 -16.13 20.38 -5.17
CA GLY A 390 -15.74 20.59 -6.58
C GLY A 390 -16.87 20.42 -7.61
N SER A 391 -18.08 20.04 -7.19
CA SER A 391 -19.23 19.86 -8.08
C SER A 391 -20.12 21.10 -8.14
N LEU A 392 -20.33 21.62 -9.35
CA LEU A 392 -21.31 22.67 -9.62
C LEU A 392 -22.74 22.17 -9.39
N VAL A 393 -23.03 20.90 -9.71
CA VAL A 393 -24.33 20.27 -9.41
C VAL A 393 -24.60 20.29 -7.90
N ALA A 394 -23.63 19.88 -7.07
CA ALA A 394 -23.78 19.91 -5.61
C ALA A 394 -24.01 21.33 -5.06
N TYR A 395 -23.31 22.33 -5.62
CA TYR A 395 -23.49 23.74 -5.24
C TYR A 395 -24.87 24.30 -5.61
N CYS A 396 -25.36 23.98 -6.81
CA CYS A 396 -26.69 24.37 -7.29
C CYS A 396 -27.81 23.73 -6.46
N LEU A 397 -27.63 22.48 -6.02
CA LEU A 397 -28.56 21.79 -5.12
C LEU A 397 -28.45 22.27 -3.66
N GLU A 398 -27.55 23.20 -3.35
CA GLU A 398 -27.27 23.68 -1.99
C GLU A 398 -26.79 22.57 -1.04
N ILE A 399 -26.25 21.47 -1.60
CA ILE A 399 -25.51 20.44 -0.86
C ILE A 399 -24.20 21.03 -0.34
N THR A 400 -23.52 21.81 -1.19
CA THR A 400 -22.37 22.63 -0.81
C THR A 400 -22.70 24.11 -0.92
N ASP A 401 -21.99 24.93 -0.14
CA ASP A 401 -22.14 26.39 -0.11
C ASP A 401 -20.87 27.12 -0.59
N ILE A 402 -19.90 26.39 -1.15
CA ILE A 402 -18.68 26.93 -1.75
C ILE A 402 -18.81 26.90 -3.27
N ASP A 403 -18.55 28.04 -3.93
CA ASP A 403 -18.57 28.16 -5.39
C ASP A 403 -17.33 27.48 -6.01
N PRO A 404 -17.49 26.37 -6.73
CA PRO A 404 -16.36 25.63 -7.30
C PRO A 404 -15.66 26.39 -8.44
N ILE A 405 -16.36 27.30 -9.13
CA ILE A 405 -15.79 28.05 -10.26
C ILE A 405 -14.90 29.18 -9.74
N LYS A 406 -15.35 29.87 -8.67
CA LYS A 406 -14.58 30.94 -8.05
C LYS A 406 -13.23 30.46 -7.50
N TYR A 407 -13.19 29.26 -6.94
CA TYR A 407 -12.01 28.70 -6.28
C TYR A 407 -11.28 27.61 -7.11
N ASP A 408 -11.58 27.51 -8.40
CA ASP A 408 -10.99 26.55 -9.35
C ASP A 408 -11.01 25.09 -8.84
N LEU A 409 -12.12 24.69 -8.22
CA LEU A 409 -12.32 23.35 -7.70
C LEU A 409 -12.77 22.39 -8.82
N LEU A 410 -12.06 21.26 -8.91
CA LEU A 410 -12.22 20.30 -10.00
C LEU A 410 -13.30 19.25 -9.70
N PHE A 411 -14.21 19.05 -10.65
CA PHE A 411 -15.26 18.03 -10.56
C PHE A 411 -14.68 16.63 -10.67
N GLU A 412 -13.67 16.43 -11.52
CA GLU A 412 -13.04 15.13 -11.79
C GLU A 412 -12.29 14.60 -10.56
N ARG A 413 -11.95 15.48 -9.60
CA ARG A 413 -11.41 15.09 -8.30
C ARG A 413 -12.47 14.45 -7.40
N PHE A 414 -13.73 14.83 -7.58
CA PHE A 414 -14.89 14.22 -6.93
C PHE A 414 -15.32 12.96 -7.65
N LEU A 415 -15.60 13.07 -8.95
CA LEU A 415 -16.23 12.03 -9.72
C LEU A 415 -15.52 11.92 -11.07
N ASN A 416 -14.64 10.91 -11.18
CA ASN A 416 -13.79 10.73 -12.34
C ASN A 416 -14.48 9.83 -13.39
N PRO A 417 -14.72 10.33 -14.63
CA PRO A 417 -15.35 9.53 -15.69
C PRO A 417 -14.57 8.25 -16.06
N GLY A 418 -13.25 8.24 -15.85
CA GLY A 418 -12.37 7.11 -16.16
C GLY A 418 -12.36 6.00 -15.10
N ARG A 419 -13.00 6.20 -13.93
CA ARG A 419 -13.04 5.23 -12.84
C ARG A 419 -14.42 5.20 -12.20
N LYS A 420 -15.14 4.09 -12.36
CA LYS A 420 -16.42 3.88 -11.67
C LYS A 420 -16.18 3.53 -10.20
N SER A 421 -16.16 4.56 -9.34
CA SER A 421 -16.15 4.45 -7.88
C SER A 421 -17.35 5.16 -7.28
N MET A 422 -17.81 4.72 -6.11
CA MET A 422 -18.89 5.39 -5.38
C MET A 422 -18.44 6.79 -4.95
N PRO A 423 -19.22 7.86 -5.22
CA PRO A 423 -18.95 9.17 -4.67
C PRO A 423 -19.22 9.16 -3.15
N ASP A 424 -18.36 9.84 -2.40
CA ASP A 424 -18.52 10.02 -0.96
C ASP A 424 -18.72 11.51 -0.65
N MET A 425 -19.88 11.85 -0.10
CA MET A 425 -20.30 13.20 0.25
C MET A 425 -20.47 13.25 1.77
N ASP A 426 -19.41 13.65 2.46
CA ASP A 426 -19.44 13.90 3.89
C ASP A 426 -20.24 15.19 4.18
N ILE A 427 -21.29 15.08 4.98
CA ILE A 427 -22.14 16.22 5.34
C ILE A 427 -22.06 16.48 6.85
N ASP A 428 -21.65 17.69 7.21
CA ASP A 428 -21.59 18.14 8.59
C ASP A 428 -22.93 18.74 9.03
N PHE A 429 -23.40 18.36 10.22
CA PHE A 429 -24.60 18.91 10.86
C PHE A 429 -24.28 19.45 12.26
N ALA A 430 -25.09 20.40 12.73
CA ALA A 430 -25.13 20.75 14.15
C ALA A 430 -25.43 19.51 15.00
N VAL A 431 -24.73 19.30 16.12
CA VAL A 431 -24.88 18.10 16.95
C VAL A 431 -26.31 17.98 17.45
N ALA A 432 -26.94 19.09 17.84
CA ALA A 432 -28.32 19.11 18.31
C ALA A 432 -29.36 18.74 17.23
N GLY A 433 -29.01 18.88 15.95
CA GLY A 433 -29.91 18.59 14.82
C GLY A 433 -29.68 17.23 14.15
N ARG A 434 -28.53 16.59 14.38
CA ARG A 434 -28.12 15.33 13.73
C ARG A 434 -29.19 14.24 13.84
N ASP A 435 -29.67 13.97 15.05
CA ASP A 435 -30.60 12.86 15.28
C ASP A 435 -31.97 13.11 14.62
N ARG A 436 -32.36 14.38 14.44
CA ARG A 436 -33.58 14.73 13.69
C ARG A 436 -33.44 14.39 12.20
N VAL A 437 -32.25 14.57 11.63
CA VAL A 437 -31.96 14.21 10.22
C VAL A 437 -31.94 12.69 10.06
N ILE A 438 -31.31 11.95 10.99
CA ILE A 438 -31.32 10.48 10.99
C ILE A 438 -32.75 9.95 11.06
N ASN A 439 -33.57 10.48 11.98
CA ASN A 439 -34.97 10.09 12.10
C ASN A 439 -35.78 10.41 10.84
N TYR A 440 -35.54 11.56 10.20
CA TYR A 440 -36.17 11.89 8.92
C TYR A 440 -35.83 10.89 7.81
N VAL A 441 -34.55 10.54 7.68
CA VAL A 441 -34.08 9.55 6.71
C VAL A 441 -34.71 8.18 7.02
N ALA A 442 -34.73 7.76 8.28
CA ALA A 442 -35.35 6.50 8.68
C ALA A 442 -36.87 6.48 8.42
N GLU A 443 -37.59 7.57 8.64
CA GLU A 443 -39.03 7.66 8.36
C GLU A 443 -39.34 7.68 6.86
N LYS A 444 -38.49 8.33 6.05
CA LYS A 444 -38.69 8.47 4.61
C LYS A 444 -38.33 7.23 3.81
N TYR A 445 -37.19 6.60 4.14
CA TYR A 445 -36.68 5.43 3.40
C TYR A 445 -37.10 4.10 4.03
N GLY A 446 -37.65 4.12 5.25
CA GLY A 446 -38.07 2.94 6.00
C GLY A 446 -37.12 2.63 7.16
N ARG A 447 -37.65 2.45 8.37
CA ARG A 447 -36.86 2.18 9.59
C ARG A 447 -36.13 0.83 9.52
N ASP A 448 -36.63 -0.09 8.72
CA ASP A 448 -36.01 -1.39 8.42
C ASP A 448 -34.87 -1.30 7.39
N ARG A 449 -34.69 -0.16 6.72
CA ARG A 449 -33.71 0.05 5.64
C ARG A 449 -32.59 1.02 6.01
N VAL A 450 -32.66 1.59 7.21
CA VAL A 450 -31.72 2.60 7.72
C VAL A 450 -31.22 2.18 9.09
N ALA A 451 -29.90 2.13 9.27
CA ALA A 451 -29.26 1.86 10.56
C ALA A 451 -27.96 2.66 10.68
N GLN A 452 -27.47 2.85 11.90
CA GLN A 452 -26.12 3.39 12.07
C GLN A 452 -25.08 2.28 11.91
N ILE A 453 -23.83 2.66 11.68
CA ILE A 453 -22.73 1.73 11.51
C ILE A 453 -22.08 1.49 12.88
N ILE A 454 -21.69 0.25 13.18
CA ILE A 454 -20.91 -0.07 14.38
C ILE A 454 -19.42 0.29 14.20
N THR A 455 -18.76 0.56 15.31
CA THR A 455 -17.32 0.73 15.38
C THR A 455 -16.76 -0.15 16.48
N PHE A 456 -15.69 -0.87 16.17
CA PHE A 456 -15.00 -1.73 17.13
C PHE A 456 -13.77 -0.99 17.68
N GLY A 457 -13.69 -0.86 19.00
CA GLY A 457 -12.54 -0.32 19.70
C GLY A 457 -11.53 -1.43 19.96
N THR A 458 -10.33 -1.32 19.39
CA THR A 458 -9.25 -2.30 19.58
C THR A 458 -8.29 -1.91 20.70
N MET A 459 -7.66 -2.90 21.33
CA MET A 459 -6.60 -2.68 22.32
C MET A 459 -5.29 -2.35 21.60
N MET A 460 -5.03 -1.06 21.38
CA MET A 460 -3.73 -0.59 20.86
C MET A 460 -2.62 -0.73 21.92
N ALA A 461 -1.35 -0.71 21.52
CA ALA A 461 -0.16 -0.92 22.36
C ALA A 461 -0.27 -0.42 23.81
N ARG A 462 -0.59 0.87 24.00
CA ARG A 462 -0.71 1.50 25.34
C ARG A 462 -1.88 0.95 26.16
N ALA A 463 -3.01 0.68 25.51
CA ALA A 463 -4.19 0.11 26.16
C ALA A 463 -3.92 -1.35 26.55
N ALA A 464 -3.35 -2.15 25.66
CA ALA A 464 -2.96 -3.53 25.93
C ALA A 464 -2.00 -3.64 27.13
N VAL A 465 -0.97 -2.77 27.21
CA VAL A 465 -0.05 -2.70 28.37
C VAL A 465 -0.78 -2.32 29.65
N ARG A 466 -1.74 -1.39 29.57
CA ARG A 466 -2.54 -0.97 30.74
C ARG A 466 -3.43 -2.08 31.25
N ASP A 467 -4.10 -2.80 30.36
CA ASP A 467 -4.97 -3.91 30.71
C ASP A 467 -4.20 -5.12 31.24
N ALA A 468 -3.08 -5.48 30.61
CA ALA A 468 -2.19 -6.53 31.11
C ALA A 468 -1.68 -6.21 32.53
N GLY A 469 -1.22 -4.96 32.74
CA GLY A 469 -0.78 -4.52 34.07
C GLY A 469 -1.89 -4.52 35.12
N ARG A 470 -3.13 -4.17 34.74
CA ARG A 470 -4.30 -4.20 35.63
C ARG A 470 -4.61 -5.61 36.09
N VAL A 471 -4.65 -6.57 35.18
CA VAL A 471 -4.96 -7.97 35.49
C VAL A 471 -3.88 -8.63 36.35
N LEU A 472 -2.61 -8.22 36.19
CA LEU A 472 -1.49 -8.63 37.04
C LEU A 472 -1.48 -7.93 38.42
N GLU A 473 -2.45 -7.06 38.72
CA GLU A 473 -2.53 -6.21 39.92
C GLU A 473 -1.27 -5.36 40.15
N ILE A 474 -0.73 -4.81 39.08
CA ILE A 474 0.42 -3.90 39.16
C ILE A 474 -0.12 -2.48 39.41
N PRO A 475 0.47 -1.70 40.33
CA PRO A 475 0.02 -0.34 40.60
C PRO A 475 -0.03 0.52 39.33
N TYR A 476 -1.15 1.24 39.15
CA TYR A 476 -1.40 2.05 37.95
C TYR A 476 -0.25 2.99 37.58
N GLY A 477 0.40 3.62 38.58
CA GLY A 477 1.53 4.52 38.34
C GLY A 477 2.72 3.83 37.64
N THR A 478 2.99 2.57 37.99
CA THR A 478 4.05 1.78 37.36
C THR A 478 3.66 1.40 35.93
N VAL A 479 2.41 0.99 35.72
CA VAL A 479 1.88 0.61 34.40
C VAL A 479 1.81 1.81 33.46
N ASP A 480 1.38 2.97 33.94
CA ASP A 480 1.31 4.20 33.15
C ASP A 480 2.70 4.73 32.78
N ARG A 481 3.70 4.57 33.66
CA ARG A 481 5.11 4.85 33.32
C ARG A 481 5.54 4.01 32.12
N ILE A 482 5.26 2.70 32.12
CA ILE A 482 5.62 1.78 31.03
C ILE A 482 4.85 2.15 29.76
N ALA A 483 3.54 2.40 29.86
CA ALA A 483 2.72 2.80 28.73
C ALA A 483 3.14 4.16 28.12
N LYS A 484 3.81 5.04 28.86
CA LYS A 484 4.38 6.31 28.36
C LYS A 484 5.71 6.15 27.61
N LEU A 485 6.40 5.02 27.75
CA LEU A 485 7.57 4.69 26.93
C LEU A 485 7.19 4.37 25.47
N ILE A 486 5.91 4.08 25.22
CA ILE A 486 5.36 3.85 23.90
C ILE A 486 5.01 5.21 23.27
N PRO A 487 5.54 5.53 22.08
CA PRO A 487 5.26 6.79 21.39
C PRO A 487 3.76 7.03 21.15
N GLU A 488 3.36 8.29 21.15
CA GLU A 488 2.01 8.69 20.74
C GLU A 488 1.91 8.76 19.22
N GLY A 489 0.88 8.13 18.66
CA GLY A 489 0.62 8.20 17.23
C GLY A 489 -0.38 7.14 16.77
N PRO A 490 -0.95 7.32 15.56
CA PRO A 490 -1.74 6.27 14.93
C PRO A 490 -0.82 5.09 14.54
N LYS A 491 -1.35 3.86 14.66
CA LYS A 491 -0.67 2.62 14.21
C LYS A 491 0.70 2.34 14.86
N VAL A 492 0.86 2.69 16.13
CA VAL A 492 2.02 2.27 16.93
C VAL A 492 1.75 0.87 17.49
N TYR A 493 2.62 -0.08 17.15
CA TYR A 493 2.54 -1.48 17.61
C TYR A 493 3.68 -1.82 18.59
N LEU A 494 3.44 -2.78 19.48
CA LEU A 494 4.43 -3.23 20.47
C LEU A 494 5.68 -3.79 19.79
N ASP A 495 5.53 -4.54 18.70
CA ASP A 495 6.67 -5.10 17.95
C ASP A 495 7.57 -4.02 17.35
N ASP A 496 7.03 -2.86 16.97
CA ASP A 496 7.84 -1.73 16.51
C ASP A 496 8.59 -1.07 17.68
N CYS A 497 7.95 -0.99 18.84
CA CYS A 497 8.53 -0.44 20.07
C CYS A 497 9.59 -1.34 20.71
N LEU A 498 9.67 -2.60 20.30
CA LEU A 498 10.67 -3.59 20.74
C LEU A 498 11.87 -3.70 19.78
N LYS A 499 11.91 -2.93 18.68
CA LYS A 499 13.08 -2.84 17.77
C LYS A 499 14.23 -2.06 18.41
N GLY A 500 15.45 -2.30 17.92
CA GLY A 500 16.68 -1.74 18.48
C GLY A 500 16.71 -0.20 18.50
N GLY A 501 16.97 0.39 19.67
CA GLY A 501 17.06 1.85 19.87
C GLY A 501 15.84 2.48 20.55
N ALA A 502 14.73 1.77 20.70
CA ALA A 502 13.53 2.26 21.38
C ALA A 502 13.65 2.20 22.92
N GLU A 503 13.04 3.16 23.62
CA GLU A 503 13.06 3.24 25.10
C GLU A 503 12.37 2.04 25.75
N LEU A 504 11.24 1.59 25.18
CA LEU A 504 10.53 0.41 25.68
C LEU A 504 11.41 -0.84 25.62
N LYS A 505 12.23 -1.02 24.57
CA LYS A 505 13.13 -2.18 24.46
C LYS A 505 14.19 -2.20 25.55
N GLN A 506 14.75 -1.03 25.90
CA GLN A 506 15.73 -0.94 26.99
C GLN A 506 15.11 -1.32 28.33
N ALA A 507 13.90 -0.81 28.62
CA ALA A 507 13.17 -1.17 29.83
C ALA A 507 12.77 -2.66 29.84
N TYR A 508 12.37 -3.20 28.70
CA TYR A 508 12.03 -4.62 28.52
C TYR A 508 13.22 -5.55 28.80
N ASP A 509 14.43 -5.19 28.38
CA ASP A 509 15.64 -5.98 28.63
C ASP A 509 16.18 -5.83 30.06
N ALA A 510 15.95 -4.69 30.70
CA ALA A 510 16.50 -4.35 32.01
C ALA A 510 15.60 -4.78 33.18
N GLU A 511 14.27 -4.65 33.05
CA GLU A 511 13.32 -4.83 34.14
C GLU A 511 12.43 -6.09 33.91
N PRO A 512 12.53 -7.14 34.75
CA PRO A 512 11.72 -8.35 34.60
C PRO A 512 10.20 -8.10 34.62
N LEU A 513 9.75 -7.12 35.42
CA LEU A 513 8.34 -6.72 35.50
C LEU A 513 7.84 -6.13 34.18
N VAL A 514 8.66 -5.32 33.50
CA VAL A 514 8.31 -4.75 32.19
C VAL A 514 8.19 -5.86 31.16
N LYS A 515 9.12 -6.82 31.19
CA LYS A 515 9.07 -8.00 30.33
C LYS A 515 7.78 -8.79 30.52
N GLU A 516 7.39 -9.08 31.76
CA GLU A 516 6.15 -9.82 32.05
C GLU A 516 4.90 -9.10 31.53
N ILE A 517 4.77 -7.78 31.76
CA ILE A 517 3.61 -7.01 31.29
C ILE A 517 3.56 -6.98 29.76
N VAL A 518 4.69 -6.73 29.10
CA VAL A 518 4.76 -6.60 27.65
C VAL A 518 4.54 -7.95 26.95
N ASP A 519 5.08 -9.04 27.51
CA ASP A 519 4.86 -10.40 26.98
C ASP A 519 3.38 -10.80 27.08
N LEU A 520 2.68 -10.41 28.15
CA LEU A 520 1.24 -10.63 28.28
C LEU A 520 0.41 -9.69 27.38
N ALA A 521 0.85 -8.44 27.20
CA ALA A 521 0.14 -7.44 26.40
C ALA A 521 0.24 -7.70 24.88
N LYS A 522 1.33 -8.32 24.41
CA LYS A 522 1.59 -8.56 22.99
C LYS A 522 0.49 -9.34 22.27
N PRO A 523 0.04 -10.53 22.75
CA PRO A 523 -1.08 -11.24 22.13
C PRO A 523 -2.44 -10.53 22.28
N LEU A 524 -2.58 -9.65 23.27
CA LEU A 524 -3.78 -8.82 23.46
C LEU A 524 -3.86 -7.64 22.48
N GLU A 525 -2.72 -7.23 21.91
CA GLU A 525 -2.65 -6.09 20.99
C GLU A 525 -3.44 -6.36 19.70
N GLY A 526 -4.38 -5.45 19.41
CA GLY A 526 -5.23 -5.50 18.23
C GLY A 526 -6.51 -6.31 18.40
N LEU A 527 -6.72 -6.99 19.53
CA LEU A 527 -8.02 -7.61 19.85
C LEU A 527 -9.10 -6.53 20.09
N ILE A 528 -10.35 -6.90 19.83
CA ILE A 528 -11.50 -6.03 20.06
C ILE A 528 -11.81 -6.01 21.56
N ARG A 529 -11.86 -4.81 22.13
CA ARG A 529 -12.20 -4.59 23.53
C ARG A 529 -13.69 -4.38 23.74
N GLN A 530 -14.28 -3.59 22.85
CA GLN A 530 -15.65 -3.14 22.96
C GLN A 530 -16.16 -2.73 21.59
N ASP A 531 -17.46 -2.74 21.44
CA ASP A 531 -18.16 -2.22 20.29
C ASP A 531 -18.91 -0.92 20.66
N SER A 532 -19.04 0.00 19.71
CA SER A 532 -19.65 1.32 19.91
C SER A 532 -20.38 1.76 18.65
N ILE A 533 -21.21 2.80 18.75
CA ILE A 533 -21.88 3.37 17.57
C ILE A 533 -20.88 4.29 16.85
N HIS A 534 -20.78 4.19 15.53
CA HIS A 534 -19.97 5.11 14.75
C HIS A 534 -20.51 6.53 14.93
N ALA A 535 -19.63 7.49 15.16
CA ALA A 535 -20.04 8.88 15.45
C ALA A 535 -20.80 9.58 14.30
N ALA A 536 -20.91 8.97 13.12
CA ALA A 536 -21.37 9.63 11.90
C ALA A 536 -21.99 8.68 10.87
N GLY A 537 -21.47 7.46 10.72
CA GLY A 537 -21.87 6.54 9.68
C GLY A 537 -23.30 6.03 9.82
N VAL A 538 -24.10 6.27 8.79
CA VAL A 538 -25.44 5.76 8.58
C VAL A 538 -25.46 4.99 7.27
N VAL A 539 -26.11 3.83 7.25
CA VAL A 539 -26.32 3.03 6.04
C VAL A 539 -27.76 3.17 5.58
N ILE A 540 -27.96 3.27 4.27
CA ILE A 540 -29.29 3.32 3.63
C ILE A 540 -29.34 2.25 2.54
N SER A 541 -30.37 1.40 2.58
CA SER A 541 -30.58 0.32 1.62
C SER A 541 -31.88 0.49 0.81
N ASP A 542 -31.95 -0.17 -0.34
CA ASP A 542 -33.16 -0.26 -1.18
C ASP A 542 -34.17 -1.31 -0.66
N ARG A 543 -33.71 -2.23 0.18
CA ARG A 543 -34.48 -3.34 0.79
C ARG A 543 -34.18 -3.43 2.30
N PRO A 544 -34.90 -4.27 3.07
CA PRO A 544 -34.64 -4.42 4.50
C PRO A 544 -33.18 -4.77 4.78
N LEU A 545 -32.56 -4.09 5.74
CA LEU A 545 -31.15 -4.31 6.07
C LEU A 545 -30.89 -5.73 6.56
N THR A 546 -31.85 -6.34 7.25
CA THR A 546 -31.78 -7.74 7.72
C THR A 546 -31.72 -8.78 6.61
N ASP A 547 -31.83 -8.39 5.33
CA ASP A 547 -31.59 -9.30 4.20
C ASP A 547 -30.13 -9.24 3.70
N ILE A 548 -29.34 -8.26 4.15
CA ILE A 548 -27.98 -7.97 3.64
C ILE A 548 -26.95 -7.96 4.75
N VAL A 549 -27.28 -7.33 5.90
CA VAL A 549 -26.38 -7.11 7.02
C VAL A 549 -27.05 -7.46 8.35
N PRO A 550 -26.34 -8.11 9.28
CA PRO A 550 -26.87 -8.38 10.61
C PRO A 550 -26.92 -7.09 11.42
N LEU A 551 -27.96 -6.97 12.24
CA LEU A 551 -28.22 -5.80 13.07
C LEU A 551 -28.05 -6.15 14.55
N GLN A 552 -27.79 -5.14 15.36
CA GLN A 552 -27.84 -5.24 16.81
C GLN A 552 -28.32 -3.95 17.44
N GLN A 553 -28.93 -4.05 18.63
CA GLN A 553 -29.37 -2.90 19.41
C GLN A 553 -28.44 -2.72 20.62
N LYS A 554 -28.03 -1.48 20.90
CA LYS A 554 -27.09 -1.20 22.01
C LYS A 554 -27.74 -1.14 23.40
N GLY A 555 -29.07 -1.20 23.45
CA GLY A 555 -29.90 -1.19 24.66
C GLY A 555 -31.38 -1.06 24.27
N SER A 556 -32.30 -1.34 25.19
CA SER A 556 -33.75 -1.44 24.91
C SER A 556 -34.37 -0.20 24.26
N ASP A 557 -33.86 0.99 24.57
CA ASP A 557 -34.29 2.28 23.99
C ASP A 557 -33.21 2.92 23.09
N GLN A 558 -32.20 2.15 22.69
CA GLN A 558 -31.07 2.65 21.91
C GLN A 558 -31.20 2.34 20.42
N GLU A 559 -30.37 3.01 19.65
CA GLU A 559 -30.37 2.95 18.20
C GLU A 559 -29.94 1.58 17.68
N VAL A 560 -30.50 1.21 16.53
CA VAL A 560 -30.14 0.00 15.81
C VAL A 560 -28.88 0.28 14.99
N VAL A 561 -27.89 -0.61 15.12
CA VAL A 561 -26.62 -0.54 14.40
C VAL A 561 -26.38 -1.81 13.60
N THR A 562 -25.60 -1.72 12.52
CA THR A 562 -25.06 -2.89 11.83
C THR A 562 -24.11 -3.66 12.74
N GLN A 563 -23.94 -4.96 12.57
CA GLN A 563 -22.83 -5.70 13.20
C GLN A 563 -21.54 -5.61 12.37
N PHE A 564 -21.65 -5.24 11.09
CA PHE A 564 -20.51 -5.01 10.21
C PHE A 564 -19.96 -3.60 10.35
N GLY A 565 -18.64 -3.49 10.43
CA GLY A 565 -17.95 -2.21 10.51
C GLY A 565 -18.03 -1.42 9.20
N MET A 566 -17.55 -0.18 9.25
CA MET A 566 -17.58 0.77 8.12
C MET A 566 -17.06 0.18 6.81
N TRP A 567 -15.89 -0.46 6.85
CA TRP A 567 -15.24 -1.01 5.66
C TRP A 567 -15.96 -2.25 5.11
N ASP A 568 -16.57 -3.05 5.98
CA ASP A 568 -17.30 -4.25 5.60
C ASP A 568 -18.63 -3.89 4.91
N VAL A 569 -19.34 -2.89 5.44
CA VAL A 569 -20.55 -2.34 4.81
C VAL A 569 -20.26 -1.75 3.44
N GLU A 570 -19.15 -1.01 3.29
CA GLU A 570 -18.70 -0.48 2.00
C GLU A 570 -18.32 -1.60 1.02
N ALA A 571 -17.63 -2.63 1.49
CA ALA A 571 -17.25 -3.77 0.67
C ALA A 571 -18.46 -4.56 0.14
N LEU A 572 -19.55 -4.62 0.89
CA LEU A 572 -20.84 -5.19 0.46
C LEU A 572 -21.62 -4.30 -0.51
N GLY A 573 -21.13 -3.09 -0.78
CA GLY A 573 -21.72 -2.19 -1.77
C GLY A 573 -22.83 -1.30 -1.27
N LEU A 574 -23.10 -1.29 0.04
CA LEU A 574 -24.18 -0.49 0.61
C LEU A 574 -23.83 1.00 0.62
N LEU A 575 -24.86 1.82 0.42
CA LEU A 575 -24.72 3.27 0.51
C LEU A 575 -24.46 3.67 1.97
N LYS A 576 -23.23 4.08 2.23
CA LYS A 576 -22.84 4.75 3.47
C LYS A 576 -22.97 6.27 3.31
N MET A 577 -23.43 6.92 4.37
CA MET A 577 -23.45 8.38 4.54
C MET A 577 -22.86 8.73 5.90
N ASP A 578 -21.94 9.69 5.94
CA ASP A 578 -21.36 10.19 7.18
C ASP A 578 -22.06 11.50 7.61
N PHE A 579 -22.89 11.41 8.65
CA PHE A 579 -23.56 12.54 9.29
C PHE A 579 -22.75 13.00 10.51
N LEU A 580 -21.77 13.87 10.27
CA LEU A 580 -20.87 14.34 11.33
C LEU A 580 -21.55 15.41 12.19
N GLY A 581 -21.57 15.19 13.51
CA GLY A 581 -21.95 16.22 14.47
C GLY A 581 -20.77 17.16 14.76
N LEU A 582 -20.78 18.36 14.17
CA LEU A 582 -19.69 19.32 14.32
C LEU A 582 -20.04 20.40 15.34
N ARG A 583 -19.43 20.33 16.52
CA ARG A 583 -19.72 21.24 17.66
C ARG A 583 -19.60 22.72 17.31
N ASN A 584 -18.76 23.09 16.34
CA ASN A 584 -18.60 24.48 15.93
C ASN A 584 -19.85 25.03 15.24
N LEU A 585 -20.63 24.19 14.56
CA LEU A 585 -21.93 24.61 14.02
C LEU A 585 -22.89 24.98 15.15
N ASP A 586 -22.91 24.23 16.26
CA ASP A 586 -23.73 24.57 17.43
C ASP A 586 -23.26 25.88 18.09
N VAL A 587 -21.95 26.13 18.11
CA VAL A 587 -21.38 27.39 18.64
C VAL A 587 -21.79 28.56 17.77
N ILE A 588 -21.70 28.42 16.45
CA ILE A 588 -22.13 29.43 15.48
C ILE A 588 -23.63 29.70 15.63
N ASP A 589 -24.46 28.66 15.76
CA ASP A 589 -25.90 28.81 15.96
C ASP A 589 -26.25 29.59 17.22
N LYS A 590 -25.60 29.25 18.34
CA LYS A 590 -25.80 29.99 19.60
C LYS A 590 -25.35 31.44 19.45
N ALA A 591 -24.23 31.69 18.78
CA ALA A 591 -23.75 33.05 18.53
C ALA A 591 -24.74 33.86 17.68
N VAL A 592 -25.26 33.29 16.59
CA VAL A 592 -26.30 33.92 15.75
C VAL A 592 -27.57 34.20 16.56
N GLY A 593 -28.02 33.23 17.37
CA GLY A 593 -29.18 33.40 18.25
C GLY A 593 -29.03 34.52 19.28
N LEU A 594 -27.82 34.68 19.85
CA LEU A 594 -27.51 35.76 20.79
C LEU A 594 -27.41 37.13 20.13
N ILE A 595 -26.92 37.20 18.88
CA ILE A 595 -26.84 38.44 18.08
C ILE A 595 -28.25 38.89 17.64
N GLY A 596 -29.18 37.95 17.45
CA GLY A 596 -30.57 38.21 17.07
C GLY A 596 -30.85 38.10 15.57
N ASN A 597 -32.11 38.33 15.18
CA ASN A 597 -32.59 38.16 13.80
C ASN A 597 -32.04 39.27 12.87
N GLY A 598 -30.92 39.01 12.22
CA GLY A 598 -30.34 39.91 11.22
C GLY A 598 -29.07 39.39 10.53
N LEU A 599 -28.35 38.44 11.12
CA LEU A 599 -27.13 37.88 10.54
C LEU A 599 -27.43 36.65 9.67
N ASN A 600 -27.23 36.79 8.35
CA ASN A 600 -27.27 35.66 7.43
C ASN A 600 -25.83 35.19 7.12
N LEU A 601 -25.47 34.02 7.63
CA LEU A 601 -24.13 33.43 7.47
C LEU A 601 -23.74 33.25 6.00
N SER A 602 -24.69 32.92 5.12
CA SER A 602 -24.41 32.69 3.70
C SER A 602 -24.11 33.96 2.91
N ARG A 603 -24.24 35.13 3.54
CA ARG A 603 -24.03 36.46 2.92
C ARG A 603 -22.89 37.24 3.57
N ILE A 604 -22.13 36.61 4.46
CA ILE A 604 -20.98 37.26 5.10
C ILE A 604 -19.89 37.53 4.05
N PRO A 605 -19.35 38.75 3.97
CA PRO A 605 -18.25 39.06 3.06
C PRO A 605 -16.98 38.30 3.47
N LEU A 606 -16.29 37.69 2.50
CA LEU A 606 -15.06 36.91 2.72
C LEU A 606 -13.79 37.79 2.76
N ASP A 607 -13.92 39.10 2.56
CA ASP A 607 -12.86 40.11 2.51
C ASP A 607 -12.91 41.08 3.72
N ASP A 608 -13.52 40.66 4.84
CA ASP A 608 -13.62 41.50 6.04
C ASP A 608 -12.26 41.78 6.69
N LYS A 609 -11.82 43.04 6.63
CA LYS A 609 -10.52 43.48 7.13
C LYS A 609 -10.33 43.24 8.64
N LYS A 610 -11.38 43.44 9.44
CA LYS A 610 -11.29 43.29 10.91
C LYS A 610 -10.99 41.85 11.30
N THR A 611 -11.59 40.90 10.60
CA THR A 611 -11.36 39.46 10.77
C THR A 611 -9.90 39.10 10.44
N TYR A 612 -9.39 39.55 9.30
CA TYR A 612 -7.99 39.28 8.92
C TYR A 612 -6.97 39.95 9.84
N GLU A 613 -7.23 41.17 10.31
CA GLU A 613 -6.37 41.85 11.28
C GLU A 613 -6.32 41.10 12.62
N MET A 614 -7.45 40.56 13.09
CA MET A 614 -7.52 39.70 14.28
C MET A 614 -6.69 38.43 14.10
N LEU A 615 -6.88 37.74 12.97
CA LEU A 615 -6.14 36.51 12.65
C LEU A 615 -4.64 36.77 12.52
N ALA A 616 -4.23 37.88 11.89
CA ALA A 616 -2.83 38.29 11.76
C ALA A 616 -2.15 38.59 13.10
N ARG A 617 -2.90 38.94 14.16
CA ARG A 617 -2.37 39.06 15.54
C ARG A 617 -2.24 37.69 16.24
N GLY A 618 -2.73 36.62 15.63
CA GLY A 618 -2.78 35.28 16.24
C GLY A 618 -3.86 35.16 17.32
N GLU A 619 -4.88 36.03 17.31
CA GLU A 619 -6.04 36.02 18.21
C GLU A 619 -7.08 34.99 17.76
N ALA A 620 -6.65 33.74 17.50
CA ALA A 620 -7.50 32.67 16.98
C ALA A 620 -7.96 31.65 18.06
N ALA A 621 -8.03 32.07 19.32
CA ALA A 621 -8.60 31.23 20.37
C ALA A 621 -10.12 31.11 20.16
N GLY A 622 -10.64 29.88 20.04
CA GLY A 622 -12.03 29.63 19.69
C GLY A 622 -12.37 29.78 18.20
N VAL A 623 -11.35 29.91 17.33
CA VAL A 623 -11.53 29.94 15.86
C VAL A 623 -11.22 28.55 15.32
N PHE A 624 -12.24 27.89 14.76
CA PHE A 624 -12.15 26.53 14.23
C PHE A 624 -10.93 26.33 13.31
N GLN A 625 -10.21 25.21 13.49
CA GLN A 625 -8.95 24.82 12.82
C GLN A 625 -7.70 25.66 13.17
N PHE A 626 -7.86 26.85 13.74
CA PHE A 626 -6.76 27.80 13.98
C PHE A 626 -6.33 27.97 15.45
N GLU A 627 -6.84 27.14 16.36
CA GLU A 627 -6.65 27.32 17.81
C GLU A 627 -5.27 26.90 18.34
N SER A 628 -4.62 25.92 17.70
CA SER A 628 -3.38 25.33 18.23
C SER A 628 -2.25 26.37 18.31
N SER A 629 -1.37 26.23 19.31
CA SER A 629 -0.29 27.19 19.57
C SER A 629 0.60 27.42 18.34
N GLY A 630 0.98 26.36 17.62
CA GLY A 630 1.78 26.49 16.41
C GLY A 630 1.01 27.07 15.22
N MET A 631 -0.29 26.82 15.09
CA MET A 631 -1.11 27.41 14.03
C MET A 631 -1.32 28.91 14.27
N ARG A 632 -1.50 29.32 15.53
CA ARG A 632 -1.54 30.73 15.91
C ARG A 632 -0.24 31.46 15.62
N GLU A 633 0.89 30.78 15.75
CA GLU A 633 2.20 31.31 15.35
C GLU A 633 2.32 31.40 13.82
N ALA A 634 1.87 30.38 13.08
CA ALA A 634 1.81 30.42 11.62
C ALA A 634 0.97 31.60 11.11
N LEU A 635 -0.18 31.88 11.74
CA LEU A 635 -1.01 33.05 11.43
C LEU A 635 -0.28 34.38 11.60
N ARG A 636 0.52 34.54 12.67
CA ARG A 636 1.32 35.77 12.90
C ARG A 636 2.41 35.95 11.87
N GLN A 637 2.99 34.86 11.39
CA GLN A 637 4.04 34.88 10.37
C GLN A 637 3.45 35.22 8.99
N VAL A 638 2.38 34.52 8.60
CA VAL A 638 1.76 34.69 7.27
C VAL A 638 0.97 35.98 7.16
N LYS A 639 0.34 36.46 8.25
CA LYS A 639 -0.54 37.64 8.27
C LYS A 639 -1.59 37.57 7.17
N PRO A 640 -2.57 36.65 7.25
CA PRO A 640 -3.56 36.43 6.19
C PRO A 640 -4.33 37.72 5.87
N THR A 641 -4.64 37.95 4.59
CA THR A 641 -5.34 39.13 4.05
C THR A 641 -6.52 38.76 3.15
N GLU A 642 -6.58 37.51 2.71
CA GLU A 642 -7.64 36.95 1.87
C GLU A 642 -7.94 35.50 2.29
N PHE A 643 -9.03 34.92 1.78
CA PHE A 643 -9.53 33.62 2.23
C PHE A 643 -8.61 32.48 1.80
N GLU A 644 -7.99 32.63 0.64
CA GLU A 644 -7.03 31.72 0.01
C GLU A 644 -5.80 31.50 0.90
N ASP A 645 -5.37 32.50 1.67
CA ASP A 645 -4.30 32.35 2.67
C ASP A 645 -4.67 31.35 3.77
N LEU A 646 -5.93 31.35 4.19
CA LEU A 646 -6.43 30.44 5.23
C LEU A 646 -6.50 29.01 4.70
N ILE A 647 -6.93 28.83 3.44
CA ILE A 647 -6.90 27.55 2.73
C ILE A 647 -5.45 27.03 2.68
N ALA A 648 -4.49 27.89 2.28
CA ALA A 648 -3.08 27.54 2.20
C ALA A 648 -2.50 27.17 3.57
N LEU A 649 -2.81 27.92 4.63
CA LEU A 649 -2.32 27.64 5.99
C LEU A 649 -2.78 26.28 6.51
N VAL A 650 -4.04 25.90 6.33
CA VAL A 650 -4.56 24.59 6.74
C VAL A 650 -3.92 23.46 5.94
N ALA A 651 -3.60 23.69 4.66
CA ALA A 651 -2.88 22.72 3.84
C ALA A 651 -1.41 22.57 4.25
N LEU A 652 -0.74 23.67 4.58
CA LEU A 652 0.68 23.71 4.96
C LEU A 652 0.93 23.22 6.38
N TYR A 653 0.00 23.44 7.32
CA TYR A 653 0.15 23.06 8.73
C TYR A 653 -0.12 21.56 8.95
N ARG A 654 0.67 20.72 8.28
CA ARG A 654 0.68 19.26 8.41
C ARG A 654 2.13 18.76 8.52
N PRO A 655 2.40 17.61 9.18
CA PRO A 655 3.72 17.01 9.20
C PRO A 655 4.26 16.81 7.77
N GLY A 656 5.45 17.35 7.47
CA GLY A 656 5.99 17.48 6.12
C GLY A 656 5.95 18.92 5.60
N PRO A 657 4.80 19.43 5.11
CA PRO A 657 4.72 20.76 4.51
C PRO A 657 4.84 21.94 5.50
N MET A 658 4.76 21.70 6.81
CA MET A 658 4.87 22.75 7.84
C MET A 658 6.18 23.54 7.74
N GLY A 659 7.26 22.92 7.23
CA GLY A 659 8.54 23.59 6.99
C GLY A 659 8.49 24.68 5.91
N TYR A 660 7.45 24.71 5.05
CA TYR A 660 7.28 25.72 4.01
C TYR A 660 6.50 26.97 4.47
N ILE A 661 5.87 26.95 5.65
CA ILE A 661 5.13 28.11 6.18
C ILE A 661 6.00 29.38 6.24
N PRO A 662 7.25 29.34 6.72
CA PRO A 662 8.11 30.53 6.72
C PRO A 662 8.44 31.04 5.32
N VAL A 663 8.53 30.16 4.32
CA VAL A 663 8.80 30.53 2.92
C VAL A 663 7.57 31.22 2.32
N TYR A 664 6.39 30.63 2.50
CA TYR A 664 5.12 31.21 2.07
C TYR A 664 4.91 32.60 2.69
N ALA A 665 5.15 32.73 4.00
CA ALA A 665 5.06 34.01 4.72
C ALA A 665 6.00 35.09 4.14
N ARG A 666 7.27 34.76 3.84
CA ARG A 666 8.22 35.73 3.28
C ARG A 666 7.82 36.20 1.88
N ARG A 667 7.39 35.27 1.03
CA ARG A 667 6.96 35.59 -0.34
C ARG A 667 5.70 36.44 -0.37
N LYS A 668 4.71 36.06 0.42
CA LYS A 668 3.46 36.80 0.57
C LYS A 668 3.70 38.24 1.08
N ASN A 669 4.53 38.39 2.11
CA ASN A 669 4.84 39.70 2.69
C ASN A 669 5.84 40.53 1.85
N GLY A 670 6.14 40.11 0.61
CA GLY A 670 7.05 40.83 -0.30
C GLY A 670 8.51 40.88 0.15
N GLN A 671 8.89 40.01 1.10
CA GLN A 671 10.27 39.90 1.61
C GLN A 671 11.15 39.01 0.73
N GLU A 672 10.54 38.22 -0.15
CA GLU A 672 11.18 37.36 -1.15
C GLU A 672 10.38 37.45 -2.47
N PRO A 673 10.99 37.76 -3.63
CA PRO A 673 10.26 37.93 -4.88
C PRO A 673 9.66 36.63 -5.40
N VAL A 674 8.39 36.67 -5.81
CA VAL A 674 7.68 35.56 -6.45
C VAL A 674 8.08 35.50 -7.92
N SER A 675 8.96 34.58 -8.29
CA SER A 675 9.34 34.35 -9.69
C SER A 675 8.60 33.16 -10.29
N PHE A 676 7.88 33.39 -11.38
CA PHE A 676 7.26 32.33 -12.17
C PHE A 676 8.20 31.87 -13.26
N ILE A 677 8.19 30.56 -13.48
CA ILE A 677 9.09 29.95 -14.44
C ILE A 677 8.59 30.30 -15.85
N ASP A 678 7.29 30.22 -16.13
CA ASP A 678 6.65 30.63 -17.39
C ASP A 678 5.46 31.57 -17.08
N PRO A 679 5.16 32.60 -17.89
CA PRO A 679 4.00 33.48 -17.64
C PRO A 679 2.66 32.73 -17.57
N ARG A 680 2.50 31.61 -18.29
CA ARG A 680 1.29 30.76 -18.23
C ARG A 680 1.15 30.03 -16.89
N LEU A 681 2.26 29.89 -16.16
CA LEU A 681 2.32 29.27 -14.84
C LEU A 681 1.95 30.25 -13.72
N GLU A 682 1.81 31.54 -14.00
CA GLU A 682 1.26 32.54 -13.06
C GLU A 682 -0.18 32.18 -12.69
N ALA A 683 -0.99 31.80 -13.68
CA ALA A 683 -2.39 31.43 -13.49
C ALA A 683 -2.61 30.07 -12.79
N ILE A 684 -1.60 29.18 -12.79
CA ILE A 684 -1.73 27.77 -12.33
C ILE A 684 -0.88 27.49 -11.08
N THR A 685 0.31 28.08 -10.99
CA THR A 685 1.33 27.78 -9.97
C THR A 685 1.85 29.04 -9.26
N GLY A 686 1.08 30.13 -9.33
CA GLY A 686 1.11 31.29 -8.42
C GLY A 686 1.59 30.95 -7.01
N VAL A 687 1.13 29.78 -6.56
CA VAL A 687 1.18 29.29 -5.19
C VAL A 687 2.28 28.23 -4.90
N THR A 688 3.00 27.66 -5.90
CA THR A 688 3.80 26.42 -5.68
C THR A 688 5.18 26.23 -6.37
N HIS A 689 5.67 27.16 -7.21
CA HIS A 689 7.10 27.34 -7.59
C HIS A 689 7.94 26.10 -8.04
N GLY A 690 7.80 25.62 -9.29
CA GLY A 690 8.45 24.40 -9.85
C GLY A 690 9.99 24.35 -10.06
N THR A 691 10.50 23.19 -10.50
CA THR A 691 11.94 22.86 -10.76
C THR A 691 12.11 21.86 -11.93
N CYS A 692 13.18 21.93 -12.75
CA CYS A 692 13.33 21.12 -13.99
C CYS A 692 14.75 20.56 -14.31
N LEU A 693 14.87 19.63 -15.28
CA LEU A 693 16.10 19.04 -15.85
C LEU A 693 16.22 19.26 -17.37
N CYS A 694 17.41 19.10 -17.96
CA CYS A 694 17.60 19.18 -19.42
C CYS A 694 16.98 18.00 -20.18
N GLY A 695 16.41 18.26 -21.36
CA GLY A 695 15.80 17.23 -22.21
C GLY A 695 16.74 16.10 -22.66
N ASP A 696 18.04 16.32 -22.73
CA ASP A 696 19.02 15.29 -23.07
C ASP A 696 19.43 14.38 -21.90
N THR A 697 18.91 14.64 -20.69
CA THR A 697 19.16 13.84 -19.49
C THR A 697 18.63 12.43 -19.66
N LEU A 698 19.48 11.43 -19.40
CA LEU A 698 19.08 10.02 -19.40
C LEU A 698 18.41 9.67 -18.07
N VAL A 699 17.13 9.30 -18.14
CA VAL A 699 16.34 8.78 -17.02
C VAL A 699 16.42 7.25 -17.03
N PHE A 700 16.70 6.67 -15.87
CA PHE A 700 16.63 5.22 -15.66
C PHE A 700 15.17 4.82 -15.44
N ASP A 701 14.66 3.98 -16.35
CA ASP A 701 13.35 3.36 -16.22
C ASP A 701 13.48 2.10 -15.36
N ALA A 702 13.11 2.19 -14.09
CA ALA A 702 13.10 1.11 -13.13
C ALA A 702 12.12 -0.01 -13.50
N ALA A 703 11.12 0.19 -14.38
CA ALA A 703 10.27 -0.91 -14.80
C ALA A 703 11.01 -1.87 -15.75
N THR A 704 11.80 -1.32 -16.68
CA THR A 704 12.44 -2.10 -17.76
C THR A 704 13.95 -2.24 -17.62
N GLY A 705 14.58 -1.42 -16.79
CA GLY A 705 16.04 -1.27 -16.70
C GLY A 705 16.65 -0.38 -17.80
N ARG A 706 15.88 0.05 -18.81
CA ARG A 706 16.35 0.90 -19.92
C ARG A 706 16.72 2.30 -19.43
N ARG A 707 17.51 3.02 -20.23
CA ARG A 707 17.65 4.47 -20.10
C ARG A 707 17.04 5.18 -21.30
N LYS A 708 16.26 6.22 -21.03
CA LYS A 708 15.62 7.05 -22.05
C LYS A 708 16.01 8.51 -21.85
N ARG A 709 16.19 9.27 -22.94
CA ARG A 709 16.37 10.72 -22.84
C ARG A 709 15.04 11.34 -22.42
N LEU A 710 15.08 12.35 -21.56
CA LEU A 710 13.90 13.03 -21.04
C LEU A 710 13.03 13.63 -22.16
N ASP A 711 13.64 14.11 -23.25
CA ASP A 711 12.97 14.64 -24.46
C ASP A 711 12.43 13.56 -25.40
N GLN A 712 12.72 12.28 -25.14
CA GLN A 712 12.19 11.13 -25.86
C GLN A 712 11.07 10.44 -25.07
N LEU A 713 10.80 10.89 -23.86
CA LEU A 713 9.65 10.43 -23.09
C LEU A 713 8.40 11.11 -23.66
N ALA A 714 7.44 10.31 -24.12
CA ALA A 714 6.13 10.82 -24.54
C ALA A 714 5.25 11.11 -23.31
N GLU A 715 4.21 11.92 -23.50
CA GLU A 715 3.24 12.36 -22.47
C GLU A 715 2.47 11.20 -21.77
N TYR A 716 2.68 9.95 -22.19
CA TYR A 716 2.02 8.74 -21.67
C TYR A 716 2.96 7.53 -21.57
N ASP A 717 4.26 7.74 -21.46
CA ASP A 717 5.21 6.64 -21.26
C ASP A 717 5.13 6.12 -19.80
N ASP A 718 4.82 4.84 -19.61
CA ASP A 718 4.81 4.13 -18.31
C ASP A 718 6.23 3.94 -17.71
N VAL A 719 6.98 5.03 -17.57
CA VAL A 719 8.33 5.01 -17.00
C VAL A 719 8.24 5.09 -15.47
N LEU A 720 8.83 4.09 -14.82
CA LEU A 720 8.96 4.05 -13.37
C LEU A 720 10.34 4.61 -13.01
N VAL A 721 10.42 5.63 -12.16
CA VAL A 721 11.70 6.21 -11.72
C VAL A 721 12.06 5.69 -10.33
N GLN A 722 13.36 5.45 -10.10
CA GLN A 722 13.90 5.16 -8.78
C GLN A 722 14.25 6.49 -8.08
N GLY A 723 13.59 6.77 -6.96
CA GLY A 723 13.82 7.93 -6.11
C GLY A 723 14.09 7.51 -4.65
N ILE A 724 13.82 8.43 -3.73
CA ILE A 724 13.84 8.16 -2.30
C ILE A 724 12.53 8.63 -1.66
N ASP A 725 12.06 7.93 -0.63
CA ASP A 725 10.92 8.34 0.20
C ASP A 725 11.33 9.32 1.31
N ASP A 726 10.37 9.72 2.14
CA ASP A 726 10.56 10.69 3.23
C ASP A 726 11.52 10.15 4.31
N GLU A 727 11.68 8.83 4.39
CA GLU A 727 12.61 8.12 5.26
C GLU A 727 13.99 7.89 4.62
N LEU A 728 14.25 8.44 3.42
CA LEU A 728 15.47 8.27 2.63
C LEU A 728 15.73 6.82 2.16
N ASN A 729 14.72 5.96 2.17
CA ASN A 729 14.78 4.64 1.56
C ASN A 729 14.59 4.74 0.06
N THR A 730 15.11 3.76 -0.67
CA THR A 730 14.87 3.69 -2.12
C THR A 730 13.40 3.39 -2.41
N ALA A 731 12.75 4.25 -3.20
CA ALA A 731 11.37 4.08 -3.61
C ALA A 731 11.26 4.13 -5.14
N TYR A 732 10.17 3.57 -5.69
CA TYR A 732 9.87 3.60 -7.12
C TYR A 732 8.54 4.28 -7.36
N ALA A 733 8.48 5.22 -8.30
CA ALA A 733 7.25 5.96 -8.61
C ALA A 733 7.10 6.19 -10.12
N PRO A 734 5.88 6.13 -10.66
CA PRO A 734 5.65 6.48 -12.07
C PRO A 734 5.79 7.99 -12.29
N ILE A 735 6.17 8.39 -13.49
CA ILE A 735 6.11 9.79 -13.90
C ILE A 735 4.63 10.21 -13.96
N ARG A 736 4.21 11.14 -13.10
CA ARG A 736 2.81 11.58 -13.00
C ARG A 736 2.46 12.72 -13.96
N ALA A 737 3.44 13.51 -14.36
CA ALA A 737 3.24 14.65 -15.24
C ALA A 737 4.53 14.96 -16.01
N TRP A 738 4.39 15.45 -17.23
CA TRP A 738 5.47 15.95 -18.05
C TRP A 738 5.24 17.44 -18.32
N VAL A 739 6.27 18.26 -18.11
CA VAL A 739 6.17 19.71 -18.24
C VAL A 739 7.35 20.20 -19.08
N ASP A 740 7.07 20.67 -20.29
CA ASP A 740 8.06 21.35 -21.12
C ASP A 740 8.24 22.80 -20.61
N ASN A 741 9.45 23.12 -20.17
CA ASN A 741 9.82 24.42 -19.62
C ASN A 741 10.61 25.30 -20.62
N GLY A 742 10.65 24.89 -21.89
CA GLY A 742 11.33 25.60 -22.96
C GLY A 742 12.85 25.68 -22.78
N LEU A 743 13.47 26.64 -23.47
CA LEU A 743 14.92 26.85 -23.41
C LEU A 743 15.28 27.70 -22.19
N ARG A 744 16.15 27.17 -21.32
CA ARG A 744 16.62 27.83 -20.09
C ARG A 744 18.15 27.85 -19.99
N PRO A 745 18.73 28.83 -19.26
CA PRO A 745 20.10 28.72 -18.78
C PRO A 745 20.25 27.52 -17.86
N VAL A 746 21.28 26.70 -18.10
CA VAL A 746 21.55 25.49 -17.33
C VAL A 746 23.01 25.46 -16.93
N TYR A 747 23.26 24.83 -15.78
CA TYR A 747 24.58 24.69 -15.18
C TYR A 747 24.96 23.22 -15.19
N ARG A 748 26.24 22.95 -15.44
CA ARG A 748 26.80 21.60 -15.39
C ARG A 748 27.45 21.37 -14.04
N LEU A 749 26.80 20.57 -13.20
CA LEU A 749 27.36 20.08 -11.96
C LEU A 749 28.24 18.86 -12.24
N ARG A 750 29.43 18.81 -11.62
CA ARG A 750 30.38 17.70 -11.72
C ARG A 750 30.82 17.24 -10.35
N LEU A 751 30.61 15.97 -10.05
CA LEU A 751 31.03 15.33 -8.81
C LEU A 751 32.48 14.81 -8.91
N ARG A 752 33.11 14.63 -7.74
CA ARG A 752 34.48 14.08 -7.61
C ARG A 752 34.63 12.67 -8.20
N ASN A 753 33.56 11.87 -8.17
CA ASN A 753 33.53 10.54 -8.80
C ASN A 753 33.42 10.60 -10.35
N GLY A 754 33.39 11.80 -10.94
CA GLY A 754 33.33 12.02 -12.37
C GLY A 754 31.91 12.05 -12.96
N SER A 755 30.87 11.79 -12.17
CA SER A 755 29.48 11.93 -12.61
C SER A 755 29.14 13.40 -12.86
N THR A 756 28.34 13.65 -13.90
CA THR A 756 27.92 15.01 -14.28
C THR A 756 26.43 15.04 -14.53
N ILE A 757 25.78 16.12 -14.13
CA ILE A 757 24.38 16.42 -14.45
C ILE A 757 24.26 17.86 -14.92
N THR A 758 23.41 18.10 -15.91
CA THR A 758 23.11 19.44 -16.40
C THR A 758 21.69 19.77 -15.94
N ALA A 759 21.55 20.83 -15.16
CA ALA A 759 20.29 21.20 -14.54
C ALA A 759 20.15 22.73 -14.44
N THR A 760 18.94 23.23 -14.23
CA THR A 760 18.71 24.66 -14.00
C THR A 760 19.20 25.07 -12.59
N ALA A 761 19.44 26.36 -12.38
CA ALA A 761 19.97 26.88 -11.11
C ALA A 761 19.09 26.55 -9.88
N ASP A 762 17.79 26.39 -10.11
CA ASP A 762 16.76 26.06 -9.13
C ASP A 762 16.64 24.55 -8.86
N HIS A 763 17.31 23.69 -9.64
CA HIS A 763 17.22 22.25 -9.45
C HIS A 763 17.83 21.83 -8.11
N ARG A 764 17.08 21.06 -7.31
CA ARG A 764 17.50 20.67 -5.96
C ARG A 764 18.33 19.39 -5.95
N PHE A 765 19.37 19.39 -5.13
CA PHE A 765 20.19 18.23 -4.82
C PHE A 765 20.16 17.95 -3.33
N LEU A 766 20.10 16.67 -2.95
CA LEU A 766 20.17 16.27 -1.55
C LEU A 766 21.61 16.40 -1.05
N THR A 767 21.80 17.23 -0.04
CA THR A 767 23.07 17.47 0.66
C THR A 767 23.02 16.88 2.07
N GLU A 768 24.13 16.92 2.80
CA GLU A 768 24.21 16.48 4.20
C GLU A 768 23.29 17.24 5.17
N VAL A 769 22.87 18.46 4.80
CA VAL A 769 21.93 19.30 5.57
C VAL A 769 20.53 19.35 4.96
N GLY A 770 20.24 18.48 3.98
CA GLY A 770 18.95 18.41 3.29
C GLY A 770 19.00 18.90 1.84
N TRP A 771 17.83 19.09 1.22
CA TRP A 771 17.72 19.53 -0.17
C TRP A 771 18.12 20.99 -0.34
N ARG A 772 19.08 21.27 -1.23
CA ARG A 772 19.53 22.63 -1.58
C ARG A 772 19.47 22.84 -3.08
N GLU A 773 19.22 24.06 -3.52
CA GLU A 773 19.17 24.38 -4.96
C GLU A 773 20.59 24.47 -5.54
N LEU A 774 20.74 24.16 -6.83
CA LEU A 774 22.05 24.16 -7.50
C LEU A 774 22.78 25.51 -7.37
N ARG A 775 22.05 26.63 -7.39
CA ARG A 775 22.61 27.98 -7.21
C ARG A 775 23.12 28.27 -5.80
N GLU A 776 22.72 27.47 -4.82
CA GLU A 776 23.17 27.57 -3.44
C GLU A 776 24.38 26.68 -3.17
N LEU A 777 24.71 25.76 -4.09
CA LEU A 777 25.82 24.84 -3.92
C LEU A 777 27.15 25.51 -4.25
N ASP A 778 28.13 25.28 -3.38
CA ASP A 778 29.51 25.70 -3.59
C ASP A 778 30.40 24.51 -3.98
N SER A 779 31.50 24.80 -4.67
CA SER A 779 32.50 23.78 -5.01
C SER A 779 33.12 23.22 -3.73
N GLY A 780 32.88 21.94 -3.46
CA GLY A 780 33.29 21.27 -2.23
C GLY A 780 32.12 20.65 -1.46
N ASP A 781 30.89 21.07 -1.75
CA ASP A 781 29.68 20.54 -1.10
C ASP A 781 29.48 19.05 -1.39
N PHE A 782 29.02 18.31 -0.38
CA PHE A 782 28.73 16.88 -0.48
C PHE A 782 27.29 16.64 -0.92
N LEU A 783 27.13 15.97 -2.07
CA LEU A 783 25.84 15.55 -2.58
C LEU A 783 25.62 14.05 -2.38
N ALA A 784 24.38 13.68 -2.07
CA ALA A 784 23.97 12.28 -2.02
C ALA A 784 24.02 11.67 -3.42
N THR A 785 24.56 10.45 -3.50
CA THR A 785 24.55 9.63 -4.73
C THR A 785 23.98 8.26 -4.42
N PRO A 786 23.20 7.65 -5.33
CA PRO A 786 22.62 6.33 -5.10
C PRO A 786 23.70 5.28 -4.81
N ALA A 787 23.42 4.37 -3.87
CA ALA A 787 24.30 3.25 -3.57
C ALA A 787 24.26 2.15 -4.65
N TYR A 788 23.10 2.01 -5.29
CA TYR A 788 22.84 1.15 -6.44
C TYR A 788 21.68 1.73 -7.24
N VAL A 789 21.56 1.31 -8.49
CA VAL A 789 20.37 1.54 -9.32
C VAL A 789 19.81 0.16 -9.65
N ARG A 790 18.52 -0.11 -9.41
CA ARG A 790 17.94 -1.45 -9.64
C ARG A 790 16.55 -1.32 -10.26
N PRO A 791 16.18 -2.17 -11.22
CA PRO A 791 14.79 -2.25 -11.67
C PRO A 791 13.90 -2.77 -10.54
N ALA A 792 12.62 -2.39 -10.57
CA ALA A 792 11.59 -2.85 -9.65
C ALA A 792 11.28 -4.35 -9.83
N TYR A 793 11.53 -4.89 -11.02
CA TYR A 793 11.37 -6.31 -11.37
C TYR A 793 12.71 -6.94 -11.75
N GLU A 794 12.81 -8.27 -11.72
CA GLU A 794 14.01 -8.95 -12.22
C GLU A 794 14.21 -8.68 -13.72
N GLY A 795 15.46 -8.38 -14.09
CA GLY A 795 15.83 -8.13 -15.48
C GLY A 795 15.71 -9.41 -16.33
N ARG A 796 15.83 -9.25 -17.65
CA ARG A 796 15.71 -10.37 -18.58
C ARG A 796 16.92 -11.32 -18.50
N TYR A 797 16.67 -12.60 -18.27
CA TYR A 797 17.65 -13.67 -18.45
C TYR A 797 17.79 -14.06 -19.94
N LEU A 798 18.99 -14.47 -20.34
CA LEU A 798 19.28 -14.82 -21.74
C LEU A 798 19.36 -16.33 -21.92
N GLU A 799 18.78 -16.82 -23.02
CA GLU A 799 19.08 -18.16 -23.52
C GLU A 799 20.55 -18.25 -23.95
N GLU A 800 21.12 -19.46 -23.98
CA GLU A 800 22.56 -19.66 -24.28
C GLU A 800 23.00 -18.99 -25.58
N ARG A 801 22.18 -19.09 -26.63
CA ARG A 801 22.43 -18.47 -27.92
C ARG A 801 22.44 -16.94 -27.84
N GLU A 802 21.52 -16.33 -27.12
CA GLU A 802 21.47 -14.88 -26.93
C GLU A 802 22.63 -14.39 -26.05
N ARG A 803 22.98 -15.16 -25.02
CA ARG A 803 24.14 -14.92 -24.15
C ARG A 803 25.43 -14.89 -24.97
N ALA A 804 25.61 -15.82 -25.91
CA ALA A 804 26.74 -15.82 -26.84
C ALA A 804 26.77 -14.54 -27.71
N ARG A 805 25.62 -14.08 -28.23
CA ARG A 805 25.52 -12.82 -28.99
C ARG A 805 25.94 -11.61 -28.15
N VAL A 806 25.47 -11.51 -26.91
CA VAL A 806 25.82 -10.43 -25.98
C VAL A 806 27.32 -10.46 -25.64
N LYS A 807 27.92 -11.64 -25.51
CA LYS A 807 29.38 -11.80 -25.35
C LYS A 807 30.15 -11.28 -26.57
N VAL A 808 29.71 -11.61 -27.78
CA VAL A 808 30.29 -11.07 -29.04
C VAL A 808 30.17 -9.54 -29.07
N LEU A 809 29.05 -8.97 -28.63
CA LEU A 809 28.87 -7.53 -28.53
C LEU A 809 29.87 -6.88 -27.57
N ALA A 810 30.11 -7.47 -26.39
CA ALA A 810 31.08 -6.96 -25.43
C ALA A 810 32.49 -6.86 -26.05
N TYR A 811 32.94 -7.92 -26.71
CA TYR A 811 34.22 -7.96 -27.41
C TYR A 811 34.34 -6.93 -28.53
N LEU A 812 33.28 -6.75 -29.33
CA LEU A 812 33.30 -5.78 -30.42
C LEU A 812 33.23 -4.33 -29.92
N LEU A 813 32.57 -4.08 -28.79
CA LEU A 813 32.54 -2.76 -28.18
C LEU A 813 33.90 -2.39 -27.58
N ALA A 814 34.61 -3.34 -26.95
CA ALA A 814 35.97 -3.14 -26.45
C ALA A 814 36.98 -3.01 -27.62
N GLU A 815 37.36 -4.14 -28.23
CA GLU A 815 38.47 -4.22 -29.20
C GLU A 815 38.01 -4.37 -30.67
N GLY A 816 36.72 -4.21 -30.97
CA GLY A 816 36.17 -4.39 -32.31
C GLY A 816 36.22 -3.15 -33.22
N GLY A 817 36.39 -3.42 -34.53
CA GLY A 817 36.35 -2.43 -35.61
C GLY A 817 34.97 -2.23 -36.21
N LEU A 818 34.18 -1.29 -35.66
CA LEU A 818 32.79 -1.03 -36.08
C LEU A 818 32.62 0.11 -37.11
N SER A 819 33.59 1.03 -37.21
CA SER A 819 33.46 2.25 -38.00
C SER A 819 33.73 2.10 -39.51
N SER A 820 34.32 0.97 -39.94
CA SER A 820 34.73 0.76 -41.33
C SER A 820 33.61 0.14 -42.18
N THR A 821 33.64 0.32 -43.50
CA THR A 821 32.76 -0.42 -44.42
C THR A 821 33.12 -1.90 -44.56
N ALA A 822 34.29 -2.31 -44.04
CA ALA A 822 34.70 -3.71 -44.03
C ALA A 822 33.88 -4.51 -43.00
N PRO A 823 33.84 -5.85 -43.13
CA PRO A 823 33.15 -6.68 -42.16
C PRO A 823 33.68 -6.46 -40.73
N PRO A 824 32.84 -6.66 -39.69
CA PRO A 824 33.26 -6.52 -38.31
C PRO A 824 34.47 -7.41 -38.03
N ALA A 825 35.44 -6.86 -37.30
CA ALA A 825 36.63 -7.59 -36.91
C ALA A 825 36.95 -7.36 -35.43
N PHE A 826 37.41 -8.41 -34.78
CA PHE A 826 37.95 -8.39 -33.42
C PHE A 826 39.47 -8.50 -33.49
N HIS A 827 40.16 -7.75 -32.63
CA HIS A 827 41.61 -7.63 -32.62
C HIS A 827 42.14 -7.91 -31.23
N SER A 828 42.89 -8.99 -31.03
CA SER A 828 43.49 -9.28 -29.73
C SER A 828 44.84 -9.99 -29.87
N SER A 829 45.78 -9.69 -28.97
CA SER A 829 47.03 -10.44 -28.83
C SER A 829 46.89 -11.65 -27.91
N ASN A 830 45.77 -11.78 -27.19
CA ASN A 830 45.52 -12.90 -26.29
C ASN A 830 44.82 -14.04 -27.08
N ALA A 831 45.43 -15.23 -27.07
CA ALA A 831 44.90 -16.39 -27.78
C ALA A 831 43.59 -16.89 -27.17
N THR A 832 43.45 -16.89 -25.84
CA THR A 832 42.24 -17.29 -25.12
C THR A 832 41.05 -16.39 -25.50
N LEU A 833 41.27 -15.08 -25.59
CA LEU A 833 40.24 -14.15 -26.06
C LEU A 833 39.87 -14.38 -27.52
N SER A 834 40.87 -14.64 -28.37
CA SER A 834 40.65 -14.93 -29.78
C SER A 834 39.80 -16.20 -29.97
N ASP A 835 40.07 -17.25 -29.20
CA ASP A 835 39.36 -18.53 -29.26
C ASP A 835 37.94 -18.42 -28.67
N ASP A 836 37.78 -17.73 -27.53
CA ASP A 836 36.47 -17.49 -26.92
C ASP A 836 35.57 -16.61 -27.81
N PHE A 837 36.13 -15.59 -28.47
CA PHE A 837 35.39 -14.77 -29.45
C PHE A 837 34.89 -15.62 -30.63
N GLU A 838 35.71 -16.51 -31.18
CA GLU A 838 35.28 -17.40 -32.27
C GLU A 838 34.19 -18.37 -31.84
N ARG A 839 34.31 -18.95 -30.64
CA ARG A 839 33.28 -19.81 -30.06
C ARG A 839 31.97 -19.05 -29.90
N ALA A 840 31.99 -17.88 -29.25
CA ALA A 840 30.80 -17.07 -29.06
C ALA A 840 30.15 -16.63 -30.40
N CYS A 841 30.95 -16.40 -31.45
CA CYS A 841 30.42 -16.16 -32.79
C CYS A 841 29.68 -17.37 -33.36
N ARG A 842 30.25 -18.58 -33.24
CA ARG A 842 29.64 -19.84 -33.73
C ARG A 842 28.36 -20.17 -32.96
N ASP A 843 28.37 -19.98 -31.64
CA ASP A 843 27.22 -20.28 -30.78
C ASP A 843 26.09 -19.26 -30.97
N GLY A 844 26.42 -18.00 -31.27
CA GLY A 844 25.44 -16.93 -31.43
C GLY A 844 24.77 -16.85 -32.81
N PHE A 845 25.45 -17.29 -33.88
CA PHE A 845 25.08 -17.02 -35.27
C PHE A 845 25.41 -18.18 -36.22
N ASP A 846 24.48 -18.54 -37.12
CA ASP A 846 24.60 -19.76 -37.94
C ASP A 846 25.29 -19.53 -39.30
N ASP A 847 25.35 -18.29 -39.79
CA ASP A 847 25.75 -17.96 -41.16
C ASP A 847 27.15 -17.33 -41.27
N LEU A 848 28.00 -17.54 -40.27
CA LEU A 848 29.30 -16.86 -40.17
C LEU A 848 30.47 -17.68 -40.72
N LYS A 849 31.36 -16.99 -41.45
CA LYS A 849 32.70 -17.47 -41.78
C LYS A 849 33.72 -16.61 -41.05
N LEU A 850 34.56 -17.25 -40.24
CA LEU A 850 35.58 -16.58 -39.42
C LEU A 850 36.95 -16.71 -40.09
N HIS A 851 37.62 -15.57 -40.26
CA HIS A 851 38.96 -15.51 -40.85
C HIS A 851 39.94 -14.92 -39.85
N ARG A 852 40.79 -15.78 -39.26
CA ARG A 852 41.89 -15.38 -38.39
C ARG A 852 43.14 -15.09 -39.21
N ARG A 853 43.72 -13.89 -39.04
CA ARG A 853 45.00 -13.51 -39.64
C ARG A 853 45.89 -12.84 -38.60
N VAL A 854 47.12 -13.30 -38.48
CA VAL A 854 48.14 -12.66 -37.63
C VAL A 854 48.61 -11.37 -38.29
N GLN A 855 48.53 -10.25 -37.57
CA GLN A 855 49.05 -8.95 -37.99
C GLN A 855 50.41 -8.65 -37.33
N VAL A 856 51.02 -7.54 -37.71
CA VAL A 856 52.29 -7.07 -37.15
C VAL A 856 52.17 -6.94 -35.62
N ARG A 857 53.23 -7.30 -34.89
CA ARG A 857 53.29 -7.37 -33.41
C ARG A 857 52.46 -8.49 -32.76
N GLY A 858 52.12 -9.55 -33.51
CA GLY A 858 51.49 -10.76 -32.95
C GLY A 858 50.00 -10.61 -32.61
N VAL A 859 49.34 -9.56 -33.08
CA VAL A 859 47.89 -9.34 -32.85
C VAL A 859 47.09 -10.16 -33.85
N ASN A 860 46.19 -11.01 -33.35
CA ASN A 860 45.22 -11.72 -34.19
C ASN A 860 44.10 -10.78 -34.61
N ARG A 861 43.83 -10.72 -35.92
CA ARG A 861 42.62 -10.11 -36.46
C ARG A 861 41.66 -11.20 -36.91
N ILE A 862 40.50 -11.28 -36.26
CA ILE A 862 39.42 -12.20 -36.63
C ILE A 862 38.36 -11.39 -37.37
N THR A 863 38.23 -11.62 -38.68
CA THR A 863 37.21 -10.98 -39.50
C THR A 863 36.00 -11.89 -39.65
N VAL A 864 34.81 -11.35 -39.42
CA VAL A 864 33.55 -12.10 -39.49
C VAL A 864 32.82 -11.75 -40.79
N SER A 865 32.68 -12.72 -41.69
CA SER A 865 31.98 -12.56 -42.98
C SER A 865 30.80 -13.52 -43.10
N THR A 866 29.98 -13.38 -44.15
CA THR A 866 28.90 -14.35 -44.42
C THR A 866 29.47 -15.62 -45.06
N GLY A 867 28.97 -16.77 -44.63
CA GLY A 867 29.25 -18.08 -45.24
C GLY A 867 28.47 -18.34 -46.54
N ARG A 868 27.51 -17.48 -46.91
CA ARG A 868 26.66 -17.66 -48.11
C ARG A 868 27.32 -17.12 -49.38
N ILE A 869 27.22 -17.87 -50.48
CA ILE A 869 27.64 -17.43 -51.82
C ILE A 869 26.43 -16.78 -52.51
N GLY A 870 26.44 -15.45 -52.69
CA GLY A 870 25.34 -14.71 -53.32
C GLY A 870 25.48 -13.17 -53.23
N PRO A 871 24.58 -12.39 -53.87
CA PRO A 871 24.73 -10.93 -53.96
C PRO A 871 24.56 -10.24 -52.58
N ARG A 872 25.66 -9.68 -52.05
CA ARG A 872 25.80 -8.62 -51.01
C ARG A 872 24.80 -8.60 -49.82
N ALA A 873 24.20 -9.71 -49.42
CA ALA A 873 23.41 -9.76 -48.19
C ALA A 873 24.34 -9.68 -46.95
N PRO A 874 24.01 -8.87 -45.92
CA PRO A 874 24.80 -8.82 -44.69
C PRO A 874 24.71 -10.15 -43.92
N SER A 875 25.77 -10.53 -43.21
CA SER A 875 25.71 -11.66 -42.25
C SER A 875 24.70 -11.38 -41.13
N GLN A 876 24.25 -12.41 -40.40
CA GLN A 876 23.36 -12.21 -39.24
C GLN A 876 23.97 -11.25 -38.20
N LEU A 877 25.29 -11.36 -37.94
CA LEU A 877 26.01 -10.43 -37.05
C LEU A 877 25.96 -8.99 -37.58
N GLU A 878 26.24 -8.78 -38.86
CA GLU A 878 26.21 -7.44 -39.48
C GLU A 878 24.78 -6.85 -39.45
N ALA A 879 23.76 -7.66 -39.72
CA ALA A 879 22.37 -7.24 -39.64
C ALA A 879 21.96 -6.88 -38.20
N TRP A 880 22.36 -7.69 -37.22
CA TRP A 880 22.10 -7.45 -35.81
C TRP A 880 22.79 -6.16 -35.30
N LEU A 881 24.07 -5.96 -35.63
CA LEU A 881 24.78 -4.73 -35.27
C LEU A 881 24.19 -3.47 -35.94
N ARG A 882 23.61 -3.59 -37.15
CA ARG A 882 22.87 -2.49 -37.80
C ARG A 882 21.56 -2.18 -37.08
N ALA A 883 20.85 -3.20 -36.59
CA ALA A 883 19.65 -3.02 -35.79
C ALA A 883 19.94 -2.28 -34.48
N LEU A 884 21.09 -2.57 -33.85
CA LEU A 884 21.58 -1.89 -32.65
C LEU A 884 22.15 -0.47 -32.92
N GLY A 885 22.25 -0.05 -34.18
CA GLY A 885 22.83 1.25 -34.56
C GLY A 885 24.37 1.32 -34.51
N LEU A 886 25.04 0.20 -34.21
CA LEU A 886 26.50 0.10 -34.17
C LEU A 886 27.13 -0.06 -35.56
N ARG A 887 26.29 -0.10 -36.61
CA ARG A 887 26.66 -0.14 -38.04
C ARG A 887 25.66 0.70 -38.84
N TRP A 888 26.01 1.10 -40.06
CA TRP A 888 25.17 1.98 -40.89
C TRP A 888 23.90 1.27 -41.40
N LYS A 889 22.77 2.00 -41.49
CA LYS A 889 21.52 1.49 -42.08
C LYS A 889 21.57 1.60 -43.62
N LEU A 890 21.01 0.61 -44.33
CA LEU A 890 20.90 0.62 -45.80
C LEU A 890 19.90 1.67 -46.30
N SER A 891 18.94 2.06 -45.47
CA SER A 891 17.82 2.96 -45.78
C SER A 891 18.04 4.42 -45.38
N ASP A 892 19.24 4.83 -44.95
CA ASP A 892 19.48 6.24 -44.56
C ASP A 892 19.48 7.15 -45.82
N PRO A 893 18.50 8.06 -45.98
CA PRO A 893 18.37 8.92 -47.16
C PRO A 893 19.43 10.03 -47.22
N ARG A 894 20.27 10.18 -46.17
CA ARG A 894 21.45 11.07 -46.18
C ARG A 894 22.61 10.45 -46.96
N GLY A 895 22.29 10.01 -48.18
CA GLY A 895 23.22 9.70 -49.25
C GLY A 895 23.99 10.94 -49.68
N ALA A 896 24.93 11.37 -48.83
CA ALA A 896 25.99 12.30 -49.17
C ALA A 896 27.20 12.16 -48.22
N GLY A 897 27.63 10.93 -47.88
CA GLY A 897 29.08 10.72 -47.72
C GLY A 897 29.69 9.87 -46.59
N LYS A 898 28.97 9.21 -45.66
CA LYS A 898 29.66 8.33 -44.68
C LYS A 898 28.90 7.03 -44.36
N ARG A 899 29.13 5.99 -45.17
CA ARG A 899 28.85 4.57 -44.82
C ARG A 899 29.78 4.12 -43.68
N LYS A 900 29.58 4.61 -42.45
CA LYS A 900 30.46 4.33 -41.30
C LYS A 900 29.65 4.12 -40.03
N GLY A 901 30.02 3.14 -39.23
CA GLY A 901 29.55 3.00 -37.84
C GLY A 901 30.30 3.96 -36.89
N PRO A 902 29.99 3.94 -35.58
CA PRO A 902 30.64 4.81 -34.60
C PRO A 902 32.14 4.54 -34.53
N ARG A 903 32.92 5.62 -34.46
CA ARG A 903 34.35 5.55 -34.11
C ARG A 903 34.51 5.19 -32.63
N SER A 904 35.70 4.80 -32.21
CA SER A 904 35.97 4.42 -30.81
C SER A 904 35.54 5.48 -29.78
N GLY A 905 35.64 6.78 -30.09
CA GLY A 905 35.16 7.86 -29.21
C GLY A 905 33.65 8.13 -29.26
N GLU A 906 32.94 7.48 -30.18
CA GLU A 906 31.49 7.64 -30.41
C GLU A 906 30.70 6.38 -30.00
N LYS A 907 31.37 5.34 -29.47
CA LYS A 907 30.74 4.08 -29.05
C LYS A 907 29.83 4.31 -27.83
N TRP A 908 28.83 3.45 -27.66
CA TRP A 908 27.93 3.38 -26.49
C TRP A 908 27.53 1.92 -26.25
N ILE A 909 27.03 1.62 -25.04
CA ILE A 909 26.45 0.30 -24.74
C ILE A 909 24.96 0.33 -25.10
N PRO A 910 24.45 -0.59 -25.95
CA PRO A 910 23.04 -0.62 -26.32
C PRO A 910 22.08 -0.83 -25.14
N GLU A 911 20.88 -0.24 -25.21
CA GLU A 911 19.87 -0.30 -24.13
C GLU A 911 19.45 -1.73 -23.77
N CYS A 912 19.49 -2.68 -24.72
CA CYS A 912 19.17 -4.08 -24.45
C CYS A 912 20.11 -4.75 -23.44
N VAL A 913 21.30 -4.19 -23.17
CA VAL A 913 22.21 -4.67 -22.12
C VAL A 913 21.75 -4.20 -20.74
N PHE A 914 21.08 -3.04 -20.65
CA PHE A 914 20.58 -2.49 -19.39
C PHE A 914 19.29 -3.17 -18.91
N GLU A 915 18.55 -3.81 -19.81
CA GLU A 915 17.36 -4.65 -19.53
C GLU A 915 17.71 -6.01 -18.90
N LEU A 916 18.98 -6.40 -18.92
CA LEU A 916 19.41 -7.74 -18.51
C LEU A 916 19.36 -7.92 -16.99
N ALA A 917 19.17 -9.17 -16.57
CA ALA A 917 19.37 -9.57 -15.18
C ALA A 917 20.81 -9.29 -14.72
N ASP A 918 21.01 -9.07 -13.41
CA ASP A 918 22.30 -8.69 -12.83
C ASP A 918 23.43 -9.68 -13.20
N GLU A 919 23.13 -10.97 -13.28
CA GLU A 919 24.08 -12.02 -13.65
C GLU A 919 24.53 -11.90 -15.12
N GLU A 920 23.61 -11.60 -16.03
CA GLU A 920 23.92 -11.43 -17.45
C GLU A 920 24.66 -10.10 -17.72
N ILE A 921 24.36 -9.05 -16.96
CA ILE A 921 25.18 -7.81 -16.93
C ILE A 921 26.59 -8.13 -16.47
N ALA A 922 26.75 -8.94 -15.42
CA ALA A 922 28.06 -9.30 -14.90
C ALA A 922 28.89 -10.08 -15.94
N ARG A 923 28.28 -11.00 -16.68
CA ARG A 923 28.92 -11.71 -17.81
C ARG A 923 29.34 -10.77 -18.94
N PHE A 924 28.47 -9.82 -19.31
CA PHE A 924 28.80 -8.80 -20.31
C PHE A 924 30.01 -7.96 -19.85
N LEU A 925 29.99 -7.49 -18.60
CA LEU A 925 31.08 -6.70 -18.03
C LEU A 925 32.38 -7.51 -17.96
N ALA A 926 32.33 -8.80 -17.61
CA ALA A 926 33.51 -9.66 -17.57
C ALA A 926 34.18 -9.78 -18.95
N ALA A 927 33.41 -10.09 -20.00
CA ALA A 927 33.92 -10.16 -21.36
C ALA A 927 34.48 -8.81 -21.86
N TYR A 928 33.85 -7.69 -21.47
CA TYR A 928 34.34 -6.35 -21.79
C TYR A 928 35.66 -6.03 -21.05
N TRP A 929 35.75 -6.39 -19.77
CA TRP A 929 36.93 -6.13 -18.93
C TRP A 929 38.12 -7.02 -19.28
N ASP A 930 37.86 -8.24 -19.75
CA ASP A 930 38.91 -9.16 -20.20
C ASP A 930 39.72 -8.61 -21.37
N CYS A 931 39.13 -7.76 -22.20
CA CYS A 931 39.84 -6.98 -23.23
C CYS A 931 40.72 -5.87 -22.59
N ASP A 932 40.15 -4.66 -22.47
CA ASP A 932 40.89 -3.42 -22.15
C ASP A 932 40.98 -3.13 -20.64
N GLY A 933 40.48 -4.02 -19.79
CA GLY A 933 40.45 -3.85 -18.34
C GLY A 933 41.71 -4.34 -17.63
N HIS A 934 41.98 -3.75 -16.48
CA HIS A 934 43.00 -4.13 -15.52
C HIS A 934 42.33 -4.54 -14.21
N VAL A 935 42.90 -5.55 -13.56
CA VAL A 935 42.48 -6.03 -12.24
C VAL A 935 43.76 -6.26 -11.43
N ASP A 936 43.85 -5.61 -10.28
CA ASP A 936 44.89 -5.86 -9.28
C ASP A 936 44.27 -6.10 -7.90
N GLU A 937 45.11 -6.24 -6.87
CA GLU A 937 44.65 -6.54 -5.51
C GLU A 937 43.70 -5.49 -4.92
N ARG A 938 43.78 -4.23 -5.36
CA ARG A 938 43.15 -3.06 -4.73
C ARG A 938 42.11 -2.39 -5.61
N CYS A 939 42.23 -2.50 -6.92
CA CYS A 939 41.36 -1.83 -7.89
C CYS A 939 41.18 -2.63 -9.17
N ALA A 940 40.05 -2.38 -9.83
CA ALA A 940 39.85 -2.75 -11.22
C ALA A 940 39.54 -1.50 -12.02
N TRP A 941 40.21 -1.30 -13.15
CA TRP A 941 39.99 -0.13 -13.99
C TRP A 941 40.06 -0.47 -15.46
N LEU A 942 39.38 0.32 -16.30
CA LEU A 942 39.51 0.24 -17.75
C LEU A 942 39.55 1.64 -18.35
N LYS A 943 40.17 1.79 -19.51
CA LYS A 943 40.24 3.06 -20.24
C LYS A 943 39.42 2.99 -21.51
N THR A 944 38.64 4.04 -21.76
CA THR A 944 37.94 4.24 -23.02
C THR A 944 38.08 5.69 -23.46
N ILE A 945 38.03 5.94 -24.76
CA ILE A 945 38.00 7.32 -25.30
C ILE A 945 36.57 7.80 -25.58
N SER A 946 35.56 6.96 -25.34
CA SER A 946 34.15 7.36 -25.39
C SER A 946 33.67 7.79 -24.00
N ALA A 947 33.30 9.07 -23.88
CA ALA A 947 32.69 9.61 -22.66
C ALA A 947 31.39 8.86 -22.33
N ARG A 948 30.57 8.55 -23.35
CA ARG A 948 29.31 7.83 -23.18
C ARG A 948 29.54 6.41 -22.69
N THR A 949 30.48 5.67 -23.28
CA THR A 949 30.81 4.32 -22.80
C THR A 949 31.32 4.33 -21.36
N ALA A 950 32.10 5.34 -20.96
CA ALA A 950 32.55 5.45 -19.57
C ALA A 950 31.38 5.61 -18.58
N VAL A 951 30.40 6.45 -18.92
CA VAL A 951 29.17 6.63 -18.11
C VAL A 951 28.30 5.37 -18.13
N ASP A 952 28.17 4.72 -19.28
CA ASP A 952 27.43 3.46 -19.44
C ASP A 952 28.00 2.35 -18.54
N LEU A 953 29.33 2.19 -18.53
CA LEU A 953 30.04 1.26 -17.66
C LEU A 953 29.90 1.60 -16.18
N GLN A 954 30.04 2.89 -15.81
CA GLN A 954 29.79 3.34 -14.44
C GLN A 954 28.36 2.97 -13.99
N THR A 955 27.38 3.12 -14.88
CA THR A 955 25.97 2.81 -14.61
C THR A 955 25.73 1.29 -14.45
N LEU A 956 26.29 0.45 -15.32
CA LEU A 956 26.20 -1.01 -15.20
C LEU A 956 26.90 -1.54 -13.94
N LEU A 957 28.03 -0.95 -13.57
CA LEU A 957 28.68 -1.27 -12.28
C LEU A 957 27.78 -0.88 -11.11
N LEU A 958 27.14 0.30 -11.17
CA LEU A 958 26.19 0.75 -10.16
C LEU A 958 24.95 -0.15 -10.07
N ARG A 959 24.49 -0.75 -11.18
CA ARG A 959 23.44 -1.79 -11.21
C ARG A 959 23.82 -3.01 -10.36
N LEU A 960 25.10 -3.38 -10.34
CA LEU A 960 25.61 -4.48 -9.53
C LEU A 960 25.98 -4.05 -8.10
N GLY A 961 25.76 -2.78 -7.74
CA GLY A 961 26.16 -2.19 -6.46
C GLY A 961 27.66 -1.94 -6.35
N ILE A 962 28.37 -1.80 -7.47
CA ILE A 962 29.80 -1.50 -7.55
C ILE A 962 29.96 -0.02 -7.90
N ARG A 963 30.50 0.78 -6.97
CA ARG A 963 30.75 2.20 -7.20
C ARG A 963 32.04 2.38 -8.01
N ALA A 964 31.99 3.21 -9.05
CA ALA A 964 33.13 3.51 -9.89
C ALA A 964 33.35 5.01 -10.04
N THR A 965 34.61 5.41 -10.18
CA THR A 965 35.04 6.79 -10.45
C THR A 965 35.52 6.91 -11.90
N ILE A 966 35.08 7.94 -12.61
CA ILE A 966 35.55 8.27 -13.95
C ILE A 966 36.66 9.33 -13.85
N HIS A 967 37.90 8.92 -14.11
CA HIS A 967 39.04 9.83 -14.22
C HIS A 967 39.22 10.29 -15.67
N LYS A 968 39.22 11.60 -15.90
CA LYS A 968 39.45 12.20 -17.21
C LYS A 968 40.94 12.52 -17.36
N SER A 969 41.54 12.10 -18.47
CA SER A 969 42.95 12.36 -18.82
C SER A 969 43.04 12.83 -20.27
N THR A 970 44.11 13.55 -20.62
CA THR A 970 44.38 14.02 -21.98
C THR A 970 45.68 13.44 -22.49
N TYR A 971 45.72 13.01 -23.76
CA TYR A 971 46.93 12.52 -24.41
C TYR A 971 47.06 13.11 -25.81
N VAL A 972 48.29 13.22 -26.31
CA VAL A 972 48.55 13.76 -27.66
C VAL A 972 48.63 12.62 -28.66
N ALA A 973 47.75 12.63 -29.64
CA ALA A 973 47.76 11.70 -30.76
C ALA A 973 48.26 12.39 -32.04
N ALA A 974 49.07 11.69 -32.83
CA ALA A 974 49.46 12.17 -34.16
C ALA A 974 48.38 11.77 -35.19
N GLU A 975 47.66 12.75 -35.73
CA GLU A 975 46.72 12.53 -36.84
C GLU A 975 47.17 13.31 -38.06
N ARG A 976 47.46 12.60 -39.17
CA ARG A 976 47.87 13.19 -40.45
C ARG A 976 49.00 14.23 -40.33
N GLY A 977 49.97 13.97 -39.46
CA GLY A 977 51.11 14.85 -39.22
C GLY A 977 50.86 16.04 -38.27
N ARG A 978 49.66 16.17 -37.68
CA ARG A 978 49.35 17.19 -36.66
C ARG A 978 49.19 16.56 -35.28
N LYS A 979 49.71 17.23 -34.24
CA LYS A 979 49.48 16.86 -32.83
C LYS A 979 48.07 17.28 -32.44
N VAL A 980 47.21 16.31 -32.10
CA VAL A 980 45.84 16.54 -31.65
C VAL A 980 45.71 16.03 -30.22
N THR A 981 45.31 16.90 -29.29
CA THR A 981 44.99 16.50 -27.91
C THR A 981 43.66 15.75 -27.91
N ARG A 982 43.65 14.54 -27.36
CA ARG A 982 42.47 13.69 -27.19
C ARG A 982 42.21 13.43 -25.71
N GLU A 983 40.95 13.21 -25.39
CA GLU A 983 40.51 12.88 -24.04
C GLU A 983 40.34 11.36 -23.91
N ALA A 984 40.71 10.83 -22.74
CA ALA A 984 40.49 9.45 -22.34
C ALA A 984 39.85 9.42 -20.95
N TYR A 985 38.98 8.45 -20.75
CA TYR A 985 38.16 8.26 -19.56
C TYR A 985 38.52 6.91 -18.95
N GLN A 986 39.02 6.92 -17.71
CA GLN A 986 39.33 5.72 -16.95
C GLN A 986 38.23 5.46 -15.94
N VAL A 987 37.48 4.38 -16.10
CA VAL A 987 36.48 3.92 -15.13
C VAL A 987 37.20 3.05 -14.11
N THR A 988 37.23 3.45 -12.85
CA THR A 988 37.98 2.77 -11.77
C THR A 988 37.05 2.41 -10.62
N THR A 989 37.02 1.13 -10.25
CA THR A 989 36.42 0.65 -9.00
C THR A 989 37.52 0.34 -7.98
N ARG A 990 37.29 0.74 -6.72
CA ARG A 990 38.17 0.48 -5.57
C ARG A 990 37.37 -0.32 -4.54
N GLY A 991 38.00 -1.24 -3.83
CA GLY A 991 37.26 -2.21 -3.00
C GLY A 991 36.67 -3.32 -3.88
N THR A 992 37.56 -4.12 -4.47
CA THR A 992 37.25 -5.09 -5.54
C THR A 992 36.43 -6.29 -5.08
N ARG A 993 36.05 -6.43 -3.80
CA ARG A 993 35.25 -7.56 -3.30
C ARG A 993 34.01 -7.82 -4.14
N ARG A 994 33.12 -6.84 -4.33
CA ARG A 994 31.91 -7.04 -5.17
C ARG A 994 32.24 -7.31 -6.64
N PHE A 995 33.33 -6.74 -7.15
CA PHE A 995 33.80 -7.01 -8.51
C PHE A 995 34.25 -8.47 -8.66
N VAL A 996 34.94 -9.01 -7.65
CA VAL A 996 35.39 -10.40 -7.55
C VAL A 996 34.23 -11.37 -7.33
N GLU A 997 33.27 -11.01 -6.50
CA GLU A 997 32.09 -11.85 -6.24
C GLU A 997 31.18 -11.93 -7.48
N LYS A 998 30.98 -10.81 -8.20
CA LYS A 998 29.97 -10.73 -9.27
C LYS A 998 30.53 -10.89 -10.68
N ILE A 999 31.66 -10.24 -11.02
CA ILE A 999 32.15 -10.11 -12.40
C ILE A 999 33.30 -11.09 -12.69
N GLN A 1000 34.29 -11.16 -11.81
CA GLN A 1000 35.49 -12.00 -12.00
C GLN A 1000 35.21 -13.49 -12.27
N PRO A 1001 34.15 -14.15 -11.71
CA PRO A 1001 33.88 -15.57 -11.96
C PRO A 1001 33.57 -15.89 -13.41
N TRP A 1002 33.21 -14.87 -14.21
CA TRP A 1002 32.86 -15.01 -15.61
C TRP A 1002 34.01 -14.65 -16.56
N MET A 1003 35.16 -14.23 -16.04
CA MET A 1003 36.34 -13.88 -16.84
C MET A 1003 37.05 -15.13 -17.37
N VAL A 1004 37.64 -15.02 -18.55
CA VAL A 1004 38.31 -16.14 -19.25
C VAL A 1004 39.83 -15.98 -19.33
N THR A 1005 40.38 -14.81 -18.99
CA THR A 1005 41.84 -14.56 -19.01
C THR A 1005 42.49 -14.80 -17.65
N GLU A 1006 43.82 -14.66 -17.55
CA GLU A 1006 44.52 -14.73 -16.25
C GLU A 1006 44.00 -13.72 -15.21
N LYS A 1007 43.26 -12.69 -15.64
CA LYS A 1007 42.58 -11.73 -14.76
C LYS A 1007 41.57 -12.43 -13.82
N ALA A 1008 41.02 -13.58 -14.21
CA ALA A 1008 40.14 -14.40 -13.36
C ALA A 1008 40.86 -14.95 -12.12
N LEU A 1009 42.19 -15.09 -12.17
CA LEU A 1009 43.01 -15.72 -11.13
C LEU A 1009 43.66 -14.70 -10.18
N VAL A 1010 43.51 -13.40 -10.43
CA VAL A 1010 44.08 -12.34 -9.60
C VAL A 1010 43.39 -12.34 -8.24
N ARG A 1011 44.16 -12.64 -7.18
CA ARG A 1011 43.67 -12.56 -5.80
C ARG A 1011 43.47 -11.10 -5.40
N THR A 1012 42.28 -10.76 -4.91
CA THR A 1012 41.99 -9.42 -4.41
C THR A 1012 41.89 -9.43 -2.89
N SER A 1013 42.57 -8.50 -2.23
CA SER A 1013 42.63 -8.41 -0.76
C SER A 1013 41.69 -7.35 -0.17
N ALA A 1014 40.94 -6.62 -1.00
CA ALA A 1014 40.19 -5.45 -0.57
C ALA A 1014 38.81 -5.80 0.01
N THR A 1015 38.54 -5.38 1.24
CA THR A 1015 37.18 -5.25 1.78
C THR A 1015 36.43 -4.13 1.04
N ASP A 1016 35.10 -4.22 0.94
CA ASP A 1016 34.27 -3.09 0.48
C ASP A 1016 34.49 -1.93 1.47
N THR A 1017 35.45 -1.04 1.21
CA THR A 1017 35.66 0.14 2.06
C THR A 1017 34.45 1.05 1.89
N SER A 1018 33.69 1.22 2.97
CA SER A 1018 32.46 2.01 3.14
C SER A 1018 31.14 1.33 2.73
N ARG A 1019 30.54 0.58 3.66
CA ARG A 1019 29.06 0.45 3.69
C ARG A 1019 28.40 1.60 4.46
N HIS A 1020 29.14 2.30 5.31
CA HIS A 1020 28.70 3.55 5.93
C HIS A 1020 29.94 4.44 6.06
N VAL A 1021 29.90 5.66 5.55
CA VAL A 1021 30.69 6.69 6.23
C VAL A 1021 29.89 6.98 7.48
N SER A 1022 30.36 6.50 8.63
CA SER A 1022 29.80 6.95 9.90
C SER A 1022 29.82 8.47 9.89
N ARG A 1023 28.70 9.11 10.21
CA ARG A 1023 28.62 10.58 10.38
C ARG A 1023 29.75 11.07 11.29
N GLN A 1024 30.11 10.26 12.30
CA GLN A 1024 31.23 10.51 13.20
C GLN A 1024 32.56 10.46 12.47
N GLN A 1025 32.80 9.50 11.57
CA GLN A 1025 34.05 9.37 10.83
C GLN A 1025 34.22 10.48 9.76
N ALA A 1026 33.14 10.95 9.15
CA ALA A 1026 33.16 12.15 8.30
C ALA A 1026 33.49 13.42 9.11
N LEU A 1027 32.86 13.57 10.28
CA LEU A 1027 33.14 14.68 11.18
C LEU A 1027 34.57 14.62 11.74
N ASP A 1028 35.07 13.44 12.06
CA ASP A 1028 36.43 13.21 12.55
C ASP A 1028 37.47 13.49 11.46
N GLU A 1029 37.19 13.16 10.19
CA GLU A 1029 38.05 13.53 9.05
C GLU A 1029 38.04 15.05 8.79
N ILE A 1030 36.90 15.72 8.96
CA ILE A 1030 36.76 17.18 8.86
C ILE A 1030 37.52 17.87 10.01
N LEU A 1031 37.39 17.38 11.25
CA LEU A 1031 38.10 17.89 12.43
C LEU A 1031 39.61 17.59 12.38
N ALA A 1032 40.01 16.45 11.82
CA ALA A 1032 41.41 16.09 11.60
C ALA A 1032 42.06 16.89 10.46
N ALA A 1033 41.31 17.29 9.43
CA ALA A 1033 41.78 18.21 8.40
C ALA A 1033 41.90 19.65 8.93
N SER A 1034 40.99 20.03 9.84
CA SER A 1034 40.99 21.35 10.51
C SER A 1034 42.17 21.54 11.47
N SER A 1035 42.61 20.47 12.16
CA SER A 1035 43.71 20.50 13.14
C SER A 1035 45.12 20.41 12.54
N ARG A 1036 45.26 20.11 11.24
CA ARG A 1036 46.56 20.03 10.53
C ARG A 1036 47.05 21.36 9.95
N LEU A 1037 46.27 22.43 10.05
CA LEU A 1037 46.70 23.77 9.67
C LEU A 1037 47.41 24.46 10.85
N LYS A 1038 48.66 24.09 11.11
CA LYS A 1038 49.55 24.94 11.93
C LYS A 1038 49.87 26.22 11.14
N PRO A 1039 49.85 27.40 11.78
CA PRO A 1039 50.30 28.63 11.12
C PRO A 1039 51.78 28.50 10.76
N ARG A 1040 52.18 28.94 9.57
CA ARG A 1040 53.60 29.15 9.27
C ARG A 1040 54.13 30.26 10.17
N GLU A 1041 55.29 30.02 10.77
CA GLU A 1041 56.00 30.98 11.63
C GLU A 1041 56.18 32.32 10.91
N GLY A 1042 55.85 33.42 11.59
CA GLY A 1042 56.27 34.77 11.20
C GLY A 1042 55.19 35.85 11.09
N GLN A 1043 53.89 35.52 11.09
CA GLN A 1043 52.83 36.54 11.06
C GLN A 1043 52.07 36.63 12.39
N ARG A 1044 52.52 37.53 13.26
CA ARG A 1044 51.66 38.09 14.31
C ARG A 1044 50.64 39.00 13.62
N MET A 1045 49.34 38.74 13.74
CA MET A 1045 48.29 39.77 13.76
C MET A 1045 46.93 39.19 14.23
N ARG A 1046 46.12 40.13 14.75
CA ARG A 1046 45.16 40.01 15.85
C ARG A 1046 43.86 39.26 15.54
N ALA A 1047 43.29 38.68 16.60
CA ALA A 1047 42.00 38.00 16.61
C ALA A 1047 40.86 38.93 16.14
N GLY A 1048 40.06 38.44 15.20
CA GLY A 1048 38.86 39.08 14.68
C GLY A 1048 38.90 39.27 13.17
N THR A 1049 37.97 38.63 12.46
CA THR A 1049 37.68 38.72 11.01
C THR A 1049 38.72 38.12 10.04
N LEU A 1050 38.51 36.85 9.66
CA LEU A 1050 39.05 36.31 8.42
C LEU A 1050 38.06 36.60 7.28
N SER A 1051 38.41 37.56 6.42
CA SER A 1051 37.64 37.84 5.20
C SER A 1051 37.89 36.76 4.14
N VAL A 1052 36.86 36.42 3.37
CA VAL A 1052 36.83 35.45 2.26
C VAL A 1052 37.97 35.66 1.23
N ARG A 1053 38.52 36.88 1.14
CA ARG A 1053 39.67 37.18 0.26
C ARG A 1053 40.99 36.54 0.68
N ALA A 1054 41.18 36.20 1.96
CA ALA A 1054 42.41 35.54 2.42
C ALA A 1054 42.48 34.06 2.02
N LEU A 1055 41.33 33.39 1.87
CA LEU A 1055 41.24 31.99 1.43
C LEU A 1055 41.50 31.83 -0.07
N ALA A 1056 41.10 32.83 -0.88
CA ALA A 1056 41.30 32.85 -2.32
C ALA A 1056 42.78 32.89 -2.74
N ALA A 1057 43.65 33.47 -1.91
CA ALA A 1057 45.08 33.61 -2.23
C ALA A 1057 45.91 32.33 -2.03
N GLN A 1058 45.39 31.29 -1.36
CA GLN A 1058 46.15 30.08 -1.03
C GLN A 1058 45.81 28.85 -1.91
N THR A 1059 44.65 28.83 -2.58
CA THR A 1059 44.19 27.67 -3.35
C THR A 1059 44.42 27.80 -4.86
N GLY A 1060 44.80 28.98 -5.35
CA GLY A 1060 45.20 29.17 -6.76
C GLY A 1060 44.09 28.89 -7.78
N ILE A 1061 42.83 29.08 -7.40
CA ILE A 1061 41.69 29.02 -8.33
C ILE A 1061 41.36 30.45 -8.76
N ASP A 1062 41.50 30.75 -10.05
CA ASP A 1062 40.97 31.97 -10.66
C ASP A 1062 39.63 31.67 -11.34
N ARG A 1063 38.76 32.70 -11.37
CA ARG A 1063 37.29 32.70 -11.53
C ARG A 1063 36.64 31.60 -12.36
#